data_AF-A0A3A4RV05-F1
#
_entry.id   AF-A0A3A4RV05-F1
#
_cell.length_a   1.000
_cell.length_b   1.000
_cell.length_c   1.000
_cell.angle_alpha   90.00
_cell.angle_beta   90.00
_cell.angle_gamma   90.00
#
_symmetry.space_group_name_H-M   'P 1'
#
loop_
_entity.id
_entity.type
_entity.pdbx_description
1 polymer ?
#
loop_
_entity_poly.entity_id
_entity_poly.type
_entity_poly.pdbx_seq_one_letter_code
_entity_poly.pdbx_strand_id
1 'polypeptide(L)'
;MYGQLFFDEQRGVLGVRMYFCTQIAPPALLGDQIASRKGRASAVLKDGCSDATKLNAIAMTMWNLAPLMDEADLEFGLYMALAHHTLPAETRAGREARIDQLIDAHLPDAKTLPPSLSPGVDLLRRTAITAPDPMMELLVRTQCGRLCAFYTTRQEAPMRYHVIGQAAGGLAQYLSFLGGPAVQFVIQCWTHRPVAEGDAFVDRISALLHGNRGSVLELTRTRCAERLGQSPPFASDALMDIMQEVNARPALGPAAIPEQMRDESLAMAEIVEAHVERMQRKDAILRDQVVRDSASAVRRKVPMGATVTANAQAALNRVDERTEQANLRITAARRTVCPPLSTVLPSPAANQEKADVDPVHAWSVDRLLRWIEGPLIRQPGEHRVDRKKVLEREHEASKRREQQPKPKGQPPRPAETPLTELEVNTIIMDGLAATAQFFLDDIHELVPLAEHLGAQQPLIAPCTQLIDPLKSLVLLPQKHDETEARTLLGSAEEQITRLRMGVKAQQADAALQRRFTRQLAEALRGEPMVRGKRHGGVIACPMRPADWPWVVAQFHNRWIVGANSLMVDGVAVALADDEALALYVTGSSQSRYAFDVSVHVWRRMPGSESLPGLQDLAGEGFPPMNAGEWQDSYLTCAVLHVPPLT
;
A
#
# COMPACT_ATOMS: atom_id res chain seq x y z
N MET A 1 -17.53 17.33 -14.56
CA MET A 1 -17.99 16.60 -15.77
C MET A 1 -18.58 15.24 -15.36
N TYR A 2 -19.50 14.69 -16.15
CA TYR A 2 -20.36 13.55 -15.75
C TYR A 2 -20.16 12.33 -16.67
N GLY A 3 -20.59 11.15 -16.23
CA GLY A 3 -20.71 9.93 -17.04
C GLY A 3 -22.16 9.45 -17.21
N GLN A 4 -22.38 8.45 -18.08
CA GLN A 4 -23.69 7.85 -18.34
C GLN A 4 -24.06 6.86 -17.24
N LEU A 5 -25.13 7.13 -16.48
CA LEU A 5 -25.59 6.21 -15.45
C LEU A 5 -26.28 5.00 -16.07
N PHE A 6 -26.03 3.84 -15.47
CA PHE A 6 -26.80 2.62 -15.71
C PHE A 6 -27.07 1.91 -14.39
N PHE A 7 -28.05 1.03 -14.39
CA PHE A 7 -28.36 0.19 -13.24
C PHE A 7 -27.73 -1.19 -13.42
N ASP A 8 -26.82 -1.58 -12.52
CA ASP A 8 -26.23 -2.91 -12.50
C ASP A 8 -27.22 -3.87 -11.82
N GLU A 9 -27.93 -4.67 -12.61
CA GLU A 9 -28.92 -5.62 -12.09
C GLU A 9 -28.32 -6.66 -11.15
N GLN A 10 -27.06 -7.07 -11.39
CA GLN A 10 -26.38 -8.10 -10.60
C GLN A 10 -26.00 -7.57 -9.23
N ARG A 11 -25.49 -6.34 -9.17
CA ARG A 11 -25.03 -5.71 -7.92
C ARG A 11 -26.12 -4.91 -7.21
N GLY A 12 -27.18 -4.55 -7.92
CA GLY A 12 -28.25 -3.70 -7.42
C GLY A 12 -27.83 -2.27 -7.11
N VAL A 13 -26.78 -1.78 -7.76
CA VAL A 13 -26.21 -0.43 -7.54
C VAL A 13 -26.13 0.33 -8.86
N LEU A 14 -25.96 1.65 -8.78
CA LEU A 14 -25.65 2.47 -9.95
C LEU A 14 -24.23 2.20 -10.43
N GLY A 15 -24.09 2.03 -11.74
CA GLY A 15 -22.81 2.06 -12.42
C GLY A 15 -22.71 3.30 -13.30
N VAL A 16 -21.49 3.58 -13.76
CA VAL A 16 -21.22 4.64 -14.73
C VAL A 16 -20.44 4.12 -15.93
N ARG A 17 -20.97 4.39 -17.12
CA ARG A 17 -20.26 4.24 -18.39
C ARG A 17 -19.69 5.60 -18.76
N MET A 18 -18.37 5.61 -19.00
CA MET A 18 -17.67 6.81 -19.44
C MET A 18 -17.40 6.67 -20.93
N TYR A 19 -17.73 7.70 -21.71
CA TYR A 19 -17.22 7.78 -23.06
C TYR A 19 -15.82 8.38 -23.01
N PHE A 20 -14.85 7.64 -23.55
CA PHE A 20 -13.55 8.19 -23.90
C PHE A 20 -13.12 7.54 -25.20
N CYS A 21 -12.72 8.35 -26.18
CA CYS A 21 -12.35 7.84 -27.50
C CYS A 21 -11.26 6.78 -27.33
N THR A 22 -11.57 5.54 -27.72
CA THR A 22 -10.61 4.44 -27.64
C THR A 22 -9.71 4.34 -28.87
N GLN A 23 -10.02 5.13 -29.91
CA GLN A 23 -9.37 5.08 -31.20
C GLN A 23 -8.18 6.04 -31.24
N ILE A 24 -7.08 5.60 -31.86
CA ILE A 24 -5.86 6.39 -32.05
C ILE A 24 -5.98 7.29 -33.29
N ALA A 25 -6.84 6.89 -34.23
CA ALA A 25 -7.14 7.63 -35.44
C ALA A 25 -8.63 8.02 -35.47
N PRO A 26 -8.99 9.12 -36.15
CA PRO A 26 -10.39 9.44 -36.41
C PRO A 26 -11.09 8.28 -37.14
N PRO A 27 -12.38 8.02 -36.86
CA PRO A 27 -13.12 6.99 -37.58
C PRO A 27 -13.23 7.34 -39.07
N ALA A 28 -13.13 6.33 -39.92
CA ALA A 28 -13.26 6.48 -41.36
C ALA A 28 -14.73 6.72 -41.73
N LEU A 29 -15.11 7.99 -41.84
CA LEU A 29 -16.47 8.42 -42.17
C LEU A 29 -16.55 8.99 -43.59
N LEU A 30 -17.65 8.68 -44.28
CA LEU A 30 -18.01 9.30 -45.56
C LEU A 30 -18.49 10.74 -45.36
N GLY A 31 -18.45 11.55 -46.43
CA GLY A 31 -18.84 12.97 -46.39
C GLY A 31 -20.23 13.20 -45.81
N ASP A 32 -21.21 12.38 -46.20
CA ASP A 32 -22.59 12.49 -45.72
C ASP A 32 -22.72 12.15 -44.23
N GLN A 33 -21.91 11.19 -43.74
CA GLN A 33 -21.88 10.84 -42.31
C GLN A 33 -21.27 11.98 -41.49
N ILE A 34 -20.21 12.62 -41.98
CA ILE A 34 -19.61 13.81 -41.37
C ILE A 34 -20.63 14.95 -41.32
N ALA A 35 -21.33 15.22 -42.44
CA ALA A 35 -22.35 16.26 -42.53
C ALA A 35 -23.50 16.00 -41.55
N SER A 36 -23.99 14.76 -41.47
CA SER A 36 -25.04 14.33 -40.53
C SER A 36 -24.61 14.54 -39.07
N ARG A 37 -23.39 14.16 -38.70
CA ARG A 37 -22.84 14.37 -37.34
C ARG A 37 -22.68 15.84 -36.99
N LYS A 38 -22.20 16.66 -37.92
CA LYS A 38 -22.15 18.13 -37.74
C LYS A 38 -23.55 18.74 -37.60
N GLY A 39 -24.53 18.24 -38.35
CA GLY A 39 -25.95 18.62 -38.21
C GLY A 39 -26.47 18.37 -36.79
N ARG A 40 -26.17 17.20 -36.21
CA ARG A 40 -26.52 16.87 -34.82
C ARG A 40 -25.81 17.76 -33.80
N ALA A 41 -24.52 18.04 -34.00
CA ALA A 41 -23.78 19.01 -33.17
C ALA A 41 -24.43 20.39 -33.18
N SER A 42 -24.87 20.88 -34.34
CA SER A 42 -25.62 22.12 -34.45
C SER A 42 -26.96 22.07 -33.73
N ALA A 43 -27.65 20.94 -33.75
CA ALA A 43 -28.92 20.76 -33.03
C ALA A 43 -28.73 20.84 -31.51
N VAL A 44 -27.76 20.09 -30.96
CA VAL A 44 -27.40 20.12 -29.53
C VAL A 44 -27.00 21.53 -29.09
N LEU A 45 -26.20 22.22 -29.90
CA LEU A 45 -25.75 23.57 -29.60
C LEU A 45 -26.90 24.58 -29.55
N LYS A 46 -27.87 24.48 -30.48
CA LYS A 46 -29.06 25.34 -30.49
C LYS A 46 -29.96 25.09 -29.29
N ASP A 47 -30.03 23.85 -28.82
CA ASP A 47 -30.84 23.47 -27.66
C ASP A 47 -30.24 23.98 -26.34
N GLY A 48 -28.91 23.88 -26.18
CA GLY A 48 -28.25 24.16 -24.90
C GLY A 48 -27.48 25.47 -24.78
N CYS A 49 -27.38 26.31 -25.83
CA CYS A 49 -26.68 27.60 -25.78
C CYS A 49 -27.53 28.75 -26.34
N SER A 50 -27.95 29.67 -25.47
CA SER A 50 -28.73 30.86 -25.84
C SER A 50 -27.87 32.10 -26.18
N ASP A 51 -26.56 32.05 -25.91
CA ASP A 51 -25.63 33.16 -26.10
C ASP A 51 -25.03 33.14 -27.52
N ALA A 52 -25.49 34.07 -28.37
CA ALA A 52 -25.07 34.21 -29.76
C ALA A 52 -23.57 34.44 -29.95
N THR A 53 -22.89 35.09 -28.99
CA THR A 53 -21.46 35.38 -29.09
C THR A 53 -20.63 34.13 -28.75
N LYS A 54 -21.08 33.32 -27.80
CA LYS A 54 -20.44 32.02 -27.46
C LYS A 54 -20.74 30.94 -28.50
N LEU A 55 -21.91 31.00 -29.13
CA LEU A 55 -22.37 30.04 -30.13
C LEU A 55 -21.33 29.78 -31.23
N ASN A 56 -20.77 30.82 -31.84
CA ASN A 56 -19.80 30.64 -32.93
C ASN A 56 -18.48 30.00 -32.46
N ALA A 57 -18.00 30.35 -31.26
CA ALA A 57 -16.78 29.78 -30.70
C ALA A 57 -16.96 28.29 -30.35
N ILE A 58 -18.11 27.92 -29.79
CA ILE A 58 -18.41 26.54 -29.38
C ILE A 58 -18.75 25.66 -30.60
N ALA A 59 -19.43 26.21 -31.61
CA ALA A 59 -19.81 25.51 -32.83
C ALA A 59 -18.62 24.84 -33.52
N MET A 60 -17.51 25.57 -33.67
CA MET A 60 -16.31 25.03 -34.30
C MET A 60 -15.72 23.86 -33.52
N THR A 61 -15.72 23.92 -32.18
CA THR A 61 -15.23 22.79 -31.37
C THR A 61 -16.17 21.59 -31.50
N MET A 62 -17.48 21.79 -31.40
CA MET A 62 -18.47 20.71 -31.51
C MET A 62 -18.48 20.06 -32.90
N TRP A 63 -18.38 20.84 -33.98
CA TRP A 63 -18.31 20.30 -35.35
C TRP A 63 -17.05 19.50 -35.63
N ASN A 64 -15.96 19.84 -34.96
CA ASN A 64 -14.73 19.08 -35.07
C ASN A 64 -14.72 17.84 -34.16
N LEU A 65 -15.46 17.87 -33.05
CA LEU A 65 -15.59 16.74 -32.13
C LEU A 65 -16.57 15.68 -32.64
N ALA A 66 -17.68 16.09 -33.26
CA ALA A 66 -18.75 15.19 -33.68
C ALA A 66 -18.28 14.03 -34.59
N PRO A 67 -17.40 14.24 -35.59
CA PRO A 67 -16.89 13.15 -36.41
C PRO A 67 -16.06 12.15 -35.61
N LEU A 68 -15.48 12.55 -34.47
CA LEU A 68 -14.54 11.76 -33.69
C LEU A 68 -15.21 10.83 -32.66
N MET A 69 -16.53 10.93 -32.52
CA MET A 69 -17.28 10.17 -31.52
C MET A 69 -17.92 8.90 -32.08
N ASP A 70 -17.98 7.84 -31.29
CA ASP A 70 -18.75 6.67 -31.67
C ASP A 70 -20.25 7.01 -31.75
N GLU A 71 -20.97 6.36 -32.66
CA GLU A 71 -22.37 6.69 -32.93
C GLU A 71 -23.27 6.56 -31.68
N ALA A 72 -22.98 5.55 -30.85
CA ALA A 72 -23.71 5.29 -29.61
C ALA A 72 -23.49 6.38 -28.54
N ASP A 73 -22.36 7.08 -28.59
CA ASP A 73 -21.93 8.01 -27.54
C ASP A 73 -21.89 9.47 -28.03
N LEU A 74 -22.17 9.71 -29.31
CA LEU A 74 -22.07 11.02 -29.96
C LEU A 74 -22.93 12.09 -29.27
N GLU A 75 -24.22 11.81 -29.06
CA GLU A 75 -25.13 12.80 -28.46
C GLU A 75 -24.65 13.19 -27.07
N PHE A 76 -24.37 12.19 -26.22
CA PHE A 76 -23.83 12.41 -24.88
C PHE A 76 -22.52 13.20 -24.88
N GLY A 77 -21.58 12.81 -25.73
CA GLY A 77 -20.30 13.47 -25.84
C GLY A 77 -20.41 14.93 -26.30
N LEU A 78 -21.37 15.24 -27.18
CA LEU A 78 -21.67 16.61 -27.59
C LEU A 78 -22.24 17.45 -26.42
N TYR A 79 -23.13 16.90 -25.61
CA TYR A 79 -23.62 17.57 -24.41
C TYR A 79 -22.52 17.77 -23.36
N MET A 80 -21.60 16.81 -23.21
CA MET A 80 -20.44 16.99 -22.33
C MET A 80 -19.49 18.09 -22.84
N ALA A 81 -19.22 18.14 -24.14
CA ALA A 81 -18.43 19.22 -24.72
C ALA A 81 -19.11 20.59 -24.54
N LEU A 82 -20.43 20.67 -24.72
CA LEU A 82 -21.20 21.87 -24.44
C LEU A 82 -21.10 22.27 -22.96
N ALA A 83 -21.30 21.32 -22.04
CA ALA A 83 -21.17 21.54 -20.60
C ALA A 83 -19.79 22.11 -20.24
N HIS A 84 -18.70 21.55 -20.79
CA HIS A 84 -17.33 22.06 -20.62
C HIS A 84 -17.20 23.52 -21.08
N HIS A 85 -17.74 23.85 -22.26
CA HIS A 85 -17.65 25.22 -22.78
C HIS A 85 -18.56 26.23 -22.08
N THR A 86 -19.59 25.76 -21.36
CA THR A 86 -20.44 26.60 -20.52
C THR A 86 -19.87 26.86 -19.11
N LEU A 87 -18.78 26.19 -18.73
CA LEU A 87 -18.09 26.46 -17.46
C LEU A 87 -17.58 27.91 -17.37
N PRO A 88 -17.39 28.45 -16.16
CA PRO A 88 -16.66 29.70 -15.96
C PRO A 88 -15.31 29.68 -16.67
N ALA A 89 -14.91 30.81 -17.25
CA ALA A 89 -13.71 30.87 -18.10
C ALA A 89 -12.44 30.39 -17.40
N GLU A 90 -12.29 30.72 -16.10
CA GLU A 90 -11.17 30.28 -15.27
C GLU A 90 -11.19 28.77 -15.04
N THR A 91 -12.32 28.19 -14.64
CA THR A 91 -12.49 26.74 -14.45
C THR A 91 -12.21 25.98 -15.74
N ARG A 92 -12.71 26.49 -16.87
CA ARG A 92 -12.45 25.90 -18.19
C ARG A 92 -10.97 25.92 -18.54
N ALA A 93 -10.32 27.07 -18.39
CA ALA A 93 -8.89 27.25 -18.69
C ALA A 93 -8.01 26.36 -17.79
N GLY A 94 -8.31 26.29 -16.49
CA GLY A 94 -7.58 25.41 -15.56
C GLY A 94 -7.71 23.93 -15.93
N ARG A 95 -8.89 23.52 -16.39
CA ARG A 95 -9.14 22.16 -16.85
C ARG A 95 -8.40 21.83 -18.15
N GLU A 96 -8.43 22.73 -19.13
CA GLU A 96 -7.68 22.61 -20.39
C GLU A 96 -6.16 22.56 -20.13
N ALA A 97 -5.65 23.43 -19.26
CA ALA A 97 -4.24 23.43 -18.85
C ALA A 97 -3.83 22.11 -18.18
N ARG A 98 -4.70 21.52 -17.34
CA ARG A 98 -4.44 20.20 -16.73
C ARG A 98 -4.40 19.09 -17.77
N ILE A 99 -5.28 19.12 -18.76
CA ILE A 99 -5.25 18.17 -19.89
C ILE A 99 -3.94 18.29 -20.66
N ASP A 100 -3.54 19.51 -21.02
CA ASP A 100 -2.29 19.75 -21.74
C ASP A 100 -1.07 19.34 -20.92
N GLN A 101 -1.04 19.60 -19.61
CA GLN A 101 0.03 19.15 -18.73
C GLN A 101 0.17 17.63 -18.72
N LEU A 102 -0.95 16.90 -18.66
CA LEU A 102 -0.96 15.43 -18.70
C LEU A 102 -0.47 14.90 -20.04
N ILE A 103 -0.87 15.54 -21.14
CA ILE A 103 -0.43 15.20 -22.50
C ILE A 103 1.07 15.49 -22.64
N ASP A 104 1.54 16.68 -22.27
CA ASP A 104 2.93 17.10 -22.40
C ASP A 104 3.87 16.25 -21.53
N ALA A 105 3.41 15.72 -20.40
CA ALA A 105 4.19 14.80 -19.56
C ALA A 105 4.46 13.44 -20.23
N HIS A 106 3.54 12.95 -21.07
CA HIS A 106 3.66 11.66 -21.77
C HIS A 106 4.13 11.82 -23.22
N LEU A 107 3.79 12.93 -23.85
CA LEU A 107 4.06 13.28 -25.24
C LEU A 107 4.73 14.67 -25.33
N PRO A 108 5.93 14.90 -24.74
CA PRO A 108 6.58 16.22 -24.79
C PRO A 108 6.81 16.82 -26.20
N ASP A 109 6.89 15.97 -27.23
CA ASP A 109 7.07 16.39 -28.64
C ASP A 109 5.73 16.63 -29.34
N ALA A 110 4.60 16.64 -28.62
CA ALA A 110 3.26 16.75 -29.19
C ALA A 110 3.13 17.91 -30.20
N LYS A 111 3.86 19.00 -29.99
CA LYS A 111 3.86 20.21 -30.84
C LYS A 111 4.75 20.10 -32.08
N THR A 112 5.70 19.17 -32.08
CA THR A 112 6.70 18.96 -33.14
C THR A 112 6.51 17.63 -33.88
N LEU A 113 5.41 16.92 -33.60
CA LEU A 113 5.06 15.69 -34.29
C LEU A 113 4.83 15.94 -35.79
N PRO A 114 5.22 14.98 -36.66
CA PRO A 114 4.87 15.02 -38.07
C PRO A 114 3.35 15.15 -38.29
N PRO A 115 2.91 15.77 -39.40
CA PRO A 115 1.48 15.95 -39.71
C PRO A 115 0.67 14.65 -39.80
N SER A 116 1.31 13.51 -40.06
CA SER A 116 0.69 12.18 -40.06
C SER A 116 0.38 11.65 -38.66
N LEU A 117 1.09 12.14 -37.64
CA LEU A 117 0.97 11.69 -36.25
C LEU A 117 0.24 12.70 -35.36
N SER A 118 0.28 14.00 -35.70
CA SER A 118 -0.45 15.06 -34.98
C SER A 118 -1.96 14.83 -34.83
N PRO A 119 -2.69 14.18 -35.78
CA PRO A 119 -4.13 14.00 -35.64
C PRO A 119 -4.54 13.17 -34.42
N GLY A 120 -3.69 12.24 -33.97
CA GLY A 120 -3.94 11.44 -32.77
C GLY A 120 -3.89 12.28 -31.47
N VAL A 121 -2.94 13.21 -31.38
CA VAL A 121 -2.84 14.13 -30.24
C VAL A 121 -3.97 15.16 -30.28
N ASP A 122 -4.32 15.66 -31.46
CA ASP A 122 -5.45 16.58 -31.63
C ASP A 122 -6.78 15.91 -31.27
N LEU A 123 -6.95 14.65 -31.66
CA LEU A 123 -8.09 13.81 -31.26
C LEU A 123 -8.14 13.67 -29.73
N LEU A 124 -7.01 13.36 -29.10
CA LEU A 124 -6.93 13.27 -27.64
C LEU A 124 -7.31 14.58 -26.96
N ARG A 125 -6.71 15.73 -27.35
CA ARG A 125 -7.05 17.04 -26.77
C ARG A 125 -8.54 17.36 -26.89
N ARG A 126 -9.12 17.13 -28.07
CA ARG A 126 -10.53 17.42 -28.35
C ARG A 126 -11.49 16.53 -27.58
N THR A 127 -11.12 15.27 -27.33
CA THR A 127 -11.97 14.32 -26.61
C THR A 127 -11.76 14.36 -25.10
N ALA A 128 -10.57 14.77 -24.64
CA ALA A 128 -10.20 14.89 -23.23
C ALA A 128 -11.14 15.80 -22.43
N ILE A 129 -11.67 16.85 -23.05
CA ILE A 129 -12.61 17.77 -22.39
C ILE A 129 -13.88 17.07 -21.90
N THR A 130 -14.26 15.93 -22.52
CA THR A 130 -15.45 15.17 -22.17
C THR A 130 -15.25 14.21 -20.99
N ALA A 131 -14.01 14.02 -20.51
CA ALA A 131 -13.73 13.12 -19.39
C ALA A 131 -14.32 13.63 -18.06
N PRO A 132 -14.90 12.79 -17.21
CA PRO A 132 -15.24 13.18 -15.83
C PRO A 132 -13.99 13.64 -15.06
N ASP A 133 -14.09 14.71 -14.26
CA ASP A 133 -12.95 15.29 -13.52
C ASP A 133 -12.21 14.26 -12.64
N PRO A 134 -12.90 13.40 -11.86
CA PRO A 134 -12.22 12.37 -11.05
C PRO A 134 -11.42 11.36 -11.90
N MET A 135 -11.83 11.14 -13.15
CA MET A 135 -11.25 10.11 -14.04
C MET A 135 -10.40 10.71 -15.15
N MET A 136 -10.27 12.04 -15.23
CA MET A 136 -9.60 12.74 -16.32
C MET A 136 -8.16 12.30 -16.49
N GLU A 137 -7.41 12.21 -15.39
CA GLU A 137 -6.03 11.74 -15.42
C GLU A 137 -5.93 10.31 -15.95
N LEU A 138 -6.74 9.39 -15.42
CA LEU A 138 -6.74 7.99 -15.82
C LEU A 138 -7.03 7.83 -17.32
N LEU A 139 -8.05 8.54 -17.82
CA LEU A 139 -8.49 8.47 -19.21
C LEU A 139 -7.45 9.07 -20.16
N VAL A 140 -6.92 10.26 -19.85
CA VAL A 140 -5.88 10.91 -20.66
C VAL A 140 -4.60 10.06 -20.69
N ARG A 141 -4.12 9.56 -19.55
CA ARG A 141 -2.95 8.67 -19.47
C ARG A 141 -3.15 7.39 -20.29
N THR A 142 -4.35 6.81 -20.28
CA THR A 142 -4.68 5.63 -21.08
C THR A 142 -4.50 5.89 -22.57
N GLN A 143 -4.96 7.04 -23.08
CA GLN A 143 -4.80 7.36 -24.50
C GLN A 143 -3.39 7.82 -24.87
N CYS A 144 -2.72 8.56 -23.98
CA CYS A 144 -1.29 8.86 -24.15
C CYS A 144 -0.47 7.57 -24.29
N GLY A 145 -0.69 6.57 -23.42
CA GLY A 145 0.04 5.31 -23.50
C GLY A 145 -0.24 4.52 -24.78
N ARG A 146 -1.48 4.54 -25.27
CA ARG A 146 -1.84 3.97 -26.58
C ARG A 146 -1.15 4.69 -27.73
N LEU A 147 -1.12 6.02 -27.71
CA LEU A 147 -0.43 6.84 -28.72
C LEU A 147 1.08 6.57 -28.70
N CYS A 148 1.70 6.53 -27.51
CA CYS A 148 3.11 6.16 -27.35
C CYS A 148 3.39 4.78 -27.97
N ALA A 149 2.61 3.76 -27.60
CA ALA A 149 2.76 2.43 -28.17
C ALA A 149 2.62 2.43 -29.70
N PHE A 150 1.67 3.18 -30.25
CA PHE A 150 1.51 3.33 -31.69
C PHE A 150 2.73 4.02 -32.33
N TYR A 151 3.22 5.13 -31.78
CA TYR A 151 4.36 5.88 -32.32
C TYR A 151 5.67 5.09 -32.30
N THR A 152 5.87 4.20 -31.31
CA THR A 152 7.06 3.34 -31.26
C THR A 152 7.20 2.40 -32.47
N THR A 153 6.13 2.20 -33.24
CA THR A 153 6.12 1.35 -34.44
C THR A 153 6.14 2.14 -35.76
N ARG A 154 6.17 3.49 -35.70
CA ARG A 154 6.03 4.37 -36.85
C ARG A 154 7.37 4.95 -37.27
N GLN A 155 7.82 4.66 -38.50
CA GLN A 155 9.09 5.16 -39.04
C GLN A 155 9.24 6.68 -38.97
N GLU A 156 8.15 7.40 -39.22
CA GLU A 156 8.09 8.87 -39.21
C GLU A 156 8.10 9.49 -37.80
N ALA A 157 7.94 8.69 -36.73
CA ALA A 157 7.90 9.22 -35.37
C ALA A 157 9.26 9.84 -34.98
N PRO A 158 9.27 10.89 -34.12
CA PRO A 158 10.50 11.44 -33.57
C PRO A 158 11.41 10.37 -32.97
N MET A 159 12.74 10.56 -33.10
CA MET A 159 13.76 9.59 -32.69
C MET A 159 13.57 9.06 -31.28
N ARG A 160 13.08 9.87 -30.34
CA ARG A 160 12.83 9.41 -28.97
C ARG A 160 11.80 8.28 -28.89
N TYR A 161 10.79 8.23 -29.76
CA TYR A 161 9.80 7.15 -29.75
C TYR A 161 10.40 5.86 -30.31
N HIS A 162 11.40 5.98 -31.20
CA HIS A 162 12.23 4.85 -31.62
C HIS A 162 13.15 4.38 -30.51
N VAL A 163 13.78 5.29 -29.76
CA VAL A 163 14.56 4.94 -28.56
C VAL A 163 13.68 4.24 -27.53
N ILE A 164 12.44 4.72 -27.34
CA ILE A 164 11.45 4.04 -26.51
C ILE A 164 11.16 2.64 -27.10
N GLY A 165 10.86 2.53 -28.39
CA GLY A 165 10.64 1.21 -29.03
C GLY A 165 11.82 0.25 -28.89
N GLN A 166 13.05 0.75 -29.01
CA GLN A 166 14.28 -0.02 -28.85
C GLN A 166 14.50 -0.45 -27.40
N ALA A 167 14.26 0.43 -26.42
CA ALA A 167 14.33 0.07 -25.01
C ALA A 167 13.23 -0.93 -24.62
N ALA A 168 12.01 -0.82 -25.16
CA ALA A 168 10.99 -1.87 -25.04
C ALA A 168 11.43 -3.20 -25.68
N GLY A 169 12.07 -3.15 -26.85
CA GLY A 169 12.62 -4.33 -27.53
C GLY A 169 13.76 -4.98 -26.75
N GLY A 170 14.69 -4.18 -26.22
CA GLY A 170 15.76 -4.64 -25.33
C GLY A 170 15.21 -5.23 -24.04
N LEU A 171 14.18 -4.60 -23.46
CA LEU A 171 13.48 -5.11 -22.30
C LEU A 171 12.76 -6.44 -22.62
N ALA A 172 12.13 -6.57 -23.79
CA ALA A 172 11.54 -7.83 -24.24
C ALA A 172 12.57 -8.96 -24.40
N GLN A 173 13.75 -8.65 -24.93
CA GLN A 173 14.85 -9.61 -25.04
C GLN A 173 15.37 -10.01 -23.65
N TYR A 174 15.56 -9.02 -22.76
CA TYR A 174 16.01 -9.23 -21.39
C TYR A 174 15.01 -10.07 -20.57
N LEU A 175 13.70 -9.85 -20.81
CA LEU A 175 12.59 -10.55 -20.17
C LEU A 175 12.15 -11.84 -20.90
N SER A 176 12.88 -12.29 -21.92
CA SER A 176 12.47 -13.41 -22.79
C SER A 176 12.14 -14.70 -22.04
N PHE A 177 12.70 -14.89 -20.84
CA PHE A 177 12.44 -16.03 -19.98
C PHE A 177 11.10 -15.98 -19.21
N LEU A 178 10.46 -14.81 -19.08
CA LEU A 178 9.18 -14.64 -18.36
C LEU A 178 7.94 -14.94 -19.24
N GLY A 179 8.13 -15.28 -20.51
CA GLY A 179 7.06 -15.53 -21.46
C GLY A 179 6.46 -14.26 -22.07
N GLY A 180 5.76 -14.41 -23.21
CA GLY A 180 5.22 -13.30 -23.99
C GLY A 180 4.24 -12.37 -23.25
N PRO A 181 3.29 -12.88 -22.45
CA PRO A 181 2.30 -12.04 -21.76
C PRO A 181 2.89 -11.10 -20.70
N ALA A 182 3.89 -11.56 -19.93
CA ALA A 182 4.58 -10.73 -18.92
C ALA A 182 5.31 -9.56 -19.58
N VAL A 183 6.03 -9.84 -20.67
CA VAL A 183 6.74 -8.84 -21.47
C VAL A 183 5.78 -7.77 -21.99
N GLN A 184 4.65 -8.18 -22.58
CA GLN A 184 3.65 -7.23 -23.08
C GLN A 184 3.06 -6.38 -21.96
N PHE A 185 2.80 -6.97 -20.79
CA PHE A 185 2.31 -6.24 -19.63
C PHE A 185 3.30 -5.17 -19.15
N VAL A 186 4.59 -5.50 -19.06
CA VAL A 186 5.63 -4.55 -18.65
C VAL A 186 5.77 -3.42 -19.67
N ILE A 187 5.81 -3.74 -20.97
CA ILE A 187 5.84 -2.74 -22.05
C ILE A 187 4.61 -1.84 -21.98
N GLN A 188 3.43 -2.40 -21.75
CA GLN A 188 2.21 -1.64 -21.58
C GLN A 188 2.29 -0.72 -20.36
N CYS A 189 2.78 -1.19 -19.22
CA CYS A 189 2.95 -0.36 -18.02
C CYS A 189 3.90 0.80 -18.31
N TRP A 190 5.01 0.53 -18.99
CA TRP A 190 6.01 1.54 -19.33
C TRP A 190 5.48 2.64 -20.26
N THR A 191 4.72 2.30 -21.30
CA THR A 191 4.15 3.31 -22.21
C THR A 191 3.12 4.22 -21.54
N HIS A 192 2.52 3.80 -20.41
CA HIS A 192 1.56 4.58 -19.63
C HIS A 192 2.21 5.44 -18.52
N ARG A 193 3.54 5.52 -18.49
CA ARG A 193 4.28 6.42 -17.59
C ARG A 193 4.68 7.73 -18.29
N PRO A 194 4.82 8.83 -17.54
CA PRO A 194 5.48 10.03 -18.03
C PRO A 194 6.89 9.72 -18.54
N VAL A 195 7.32 10.44 -19.59
CA VAL A 195 8.64 10.20 -20.21
C VAL A 195 9.78 10.37 -19.22
N ALA A 196 9.67 11.35 -18.31
CA ALA A 196 10.68 11.63 -17.29
C ALA A 196 10.92 10.47 -16.31
N GLU A 197 10.00 9.50 -16.24
CA GLU A 197 10.11 8.36 -15.32
C GLU A 197 10.56 7.07 -16.04
N GLY A 198 10.84 7.14 -17.34
CA GLY A 198 11.20 5.99 -18.16
C GLY A 198 12.47 5.28 -17.68
N ASP A 199 13.52 6.02 -17.37
CA ASP A 199 14.80 5.46 -16.91
C ASP A 199 14.64 4.78 -15.54
N ALA A 200 13.97 5.46 -14.60
CA ALA A 200 13.68 4.90 -13.28
C ALA A 200 12.85 3.61 -13.35
N PHE A 201 11.95 3.49 -14.33
CA PHE A 201 11.20 2.26 -14.57
C PHE A 201 12.12 1.12 -15.04
N VAL A 202 13.01 1.39 -16.01
CA VAL A 202 13.96 0.40 -16.53
C VAL A 202 14.96 -0.05 -15.46
N ASP A 203 15.47 0.88 -14.66
CA ASP A 203 16.39 0.60 -13.55
C ASP A 203 15.75 -0.31 -12.51
N ARG A 204 14.47 -0.06 -12.17
CA ARG A 204 13.71 -0.89 -11.21
C ARG A 204 13.44 -2.28 -11.74
N ILE A 205 13.08 -2.41 -13.02
CA ILE A 205 12.93 -3.73 -13.65
C ILE A 205 14.27 -4.47 -13.63
N SER A 206 15.35 -3.78 -13.98
CA SER A 206 16.70 -4.36 -13.96
C SER A 206 17.08 -4.84 -12.57
N ALA A 207 16.91 -4.00 -11.54
CA ALA A 207 17.20 -4.38 -10.16
C ALA A 207 16.39 -5.61 -9.70
N LEU A 208 15.11 -5.68 -10.08
CA LEU A 208 14.24 -6.81 -9.74
C LEU A 208 14.73 -8.12 -10.39
N LEU A 209 15.22 -8.05 -11.62
CA LEU A 209 15.71 -9.21 -12.36
C LEU A 209 17.09 -9.65 -11.88
N HIS A 210 17.99 -8.72 -11.57
CA HIS A 210 19.28 -9.03 -10.93
C HIS A 210 19.09 -9.64 -9.54
N GLY A 211 18.03 -9.27 -8.83
CA GLY A 211 17.63 -9.88 -7.57
C GLY A 211 16.95 -11.25 -7.71
N ASN A 212 16.86 -11.84 -8.91
CA ASN A 212 16.13 -13.09 -9.20
C ASN A 212 14.63 -13.05 -8.82
N ARG A 213 14.02 -11.86 -8.78
CA ARG A 213 12.61 -11.65 -8.40
C ARG A 213 11.69 -11.43 -9.59
N GLY A 214 12.09 -11.87 -10.79
CA GLY A 214 11.31 -11.70 -12.03
C GLY A 214 9.89 -12.29 -11.99
N SER A 215 9.65 -13.32 -11.16
CA SER A 215 8.33 -13.92 -10.95
C SER A 215 7.28 -12.93 -10.41
N VAL A 216 7.72 -11.86 -9.73
CA VAL A 216 6.85 -10.76 -9.26
C VAL A 216 6.11 -10.10 -10.42
N LEU A 217 6.73 -9.99 -11.59
CA LEU A 217 6.11 -9.35 -12.76
C LEU A 217 4.90 -10.16 -13.26
N GLU A 218 5.02 -11.48 -13.31
CA GLU A 218 3.94 -12.36 -13.76
C GLU A 218 2.81 -12.47 -12.72
N LEU A 219 3.17 -12.48 -11.44
CA LEU A 219 2.20 -12.41 -10.36
C LEU A 219 1.42 -11.08 -10.38
N THR A 220 2.13 -9.97 -10.55
CA THR A 220 1.54 -8.63 -10.68
C THR A 220 0.61 -8.57 -11.88
N ARG A 221 1.04 -9.06 -13.05
CA ARG A 221 0.20 -9.12 -14.26
C ARG A 221 -1.10 -9.87 -13.98
N THR A 222 -1.01 -11.05 -13.37
CA THR A 222 -2.15 -11.92 -13.09
C THR A 222 -3.14 -11.21 -12.15
N ARG A 223 -2.65 -10.63 -11.04
CA ARG A 223 -3.51 -9.93 -10.09
C ARG A 223 -4.11 -8.64 -10.63
N CYS A 224 -3.35 -7.87 -11.39
CA CYS A 224 -3.88 -6.69 -12.09
C CYS A 224 -4.98 -7.09 -13.08
N ALA A 225 -4.79 -8.16 -13.85
CA ALA A 225 -5.81 -8.65 -14.79
C ALA A 225 -7.10 -9.09 -14.08
N GLU A 226 -6.98 -9.78 -12.94
CA GLU A 226 -8.12 -10.25 -12.14
C GLU A 226 -8.88 -9.12 -11.44
N ARG A 227 -8.16 -8.12 -10.89
CA ARG A 227 -8.75 -7.12 -9.98
C ARG A 227 -8.98 -5.75 -10.61
N LEU A 228 -8.09 -5.32 -11.51
CA LEU A 228 -8.12 -4.00 -12.14
C LEU A 228 -8.65 -4.06 -13.58
N GLY A 229 -8.75 -5.26 -14.17
CA GLY A 229 -9.22 -5.46 -15.53
C GLY A 229 -8.38 -4.70 -16.55
N GLN A 230 -9.05 -3.94 -17.43
CA GLN A 230 -8.40 -3.15 -18.49
C GLN A 230 -8.13 -1.70 -18.05
N SER A 231 -7.52 -1.49 -16.88
CA SER A 231 -7.09 -0.16 -16.39
C SER A 231 -5.55 -0.05 -16.39
N PRO A 232 -4.89 0.15 -17.55
CA PRO A 232 -3.43 0.11 -17.65
C PRO A 232 -2.69 1.12 -16.77
N PRO A 233 -3.14 2.38 -16.57
CA PRO A 233 -2.41 3.30 -15.70
C PRO A 233 -2.37 2.84 -14.23
N PHE A 234 -3.45 2.26 -13.71
CA PHE A 234 -3.44 1.71 -12.35
C PHE A 234 -2.56 0.46 -12.22
N ALA A 235 -2.53 -0.38 -13.25
CA ALA A 235 -1.61 -1.51 -13.27
C ALA A 235 -0.15 -1.05 -13.35
N SER A 236 0.12 0.03 -14.08
CA SER A 236 1.44 0.67 -14.16
C SER A 236 1.87 1.27 -12.82
N ASP A 237 0.97 1.99 -12.16
CA ASP A 237 1.22 2.56 -10.83
C ASP A 237 1.42 1.47 -9.77
N ALA A 238 0.60 0.42 -9.78
CA ALA A 238 0.79 -0.76 -8.92
C ALA A 238 2.17 -1.39 -9.15
N LEU A 239 2.54 -1.65 -10.41
CA LEU A 239 3.82 -2.27 -10.74
C LEU A 239 5.00 -1.43 -10.25
N MET A 240 4.97 -0.11 -10.41
CA MET A 240 6.04 0.78 -9.95
C MET A 240 6.23 0.75 -8.44
N ASP A 241 5.13 0.76 -7.69
CA ASP A 241 5.16 0.70 -6.23
C ASP A 241 5.61 -0.67 -5.71
N ILE A 242 5.12 -1.75 -6.34
CA ILE A 242 5.57 -3.12 -6.07
C ILE A 242 7.07 -3.23 -6.32
N MET A 243 7.57 -2.80 -7.47
CA MET A 243 9.01 -2.85 -7.76
C MET A 243 9.82 -2.04 -6.76
N GLN A 244 9.32 -0.90 -6.29
CA GLN A 244 9.99 -0.09 -5.28
C GLN A 244 10.15 -0.85 -3.97
N GLU A 245 9.05 -1.38 -3.45
CA GLU A 245 9.02 -2.07 -2.16
C GLU A 245 9.81 -3.38 -2.23
N VAL A 246 9.67 -4.11 -3.33
CA VAL A 246 10.43 -5.34 -3.57
C VAL A 246 11.92 -5.07 -3.66
N ASN A 247 12.36 -4.07 -4.44
CA ASN A 247 13.79 -3.76 -4.60
C ASN A 247 14.42 -3.17 -3.32
N ALA A 248 13.63 -2.55 -2.44
CA ALA A 248 14.11 -2.07 -1.15
C ALA A 248 14.43 -3.22 -0.17
N ARG A 249 13.95 -4.44 -0.42
CA ARG A 249 14.23 -5.62 0.42
C ARG A 249 15.57 -6.24 0.01
N PRO A 250 16.42 -6.63 0.97
CA PRO A 250 17.70 -7.29 0.66
C PRO A 250 17.45 -8.56 -0.14
N ALA A 251 18.16 -8.72 -1.26
CA ALA A 251 18.07 -9.91 -2.10
C ALA A 251 18.57 -11.14 -1.34
N LEU A 252 17.85 -12.25 -1.43
CA LEU A 252 18.37 -13.53 -0.95
C LEU A 252 19.59 -13.90 -1.80
N GLY A 253 20.69 -14.24 -1.14
CA GLY A 253 21.91 -14.70 -1.81
C GLY A 253 21.66 -16.04 -2.51
N PRO A 254 22.54 -16.44 -3.45
CA PRO A 254 22.42 -17.71 -4.17
C PRO A 254 22.51 -18.95 -3.26
N ALA A 255 22.92 -18.78 -2.00
CA ALA A 255 22.99 -19.82 -0.98
C ALA A 255 21.71 -19.92 -0.11
N ALA A 256 20.65 -19.18 -0.43
CA ALA A 256 19.41 -19.22 0.33
C ALA A 256 18.77 -20.61 0.30
N ILE A 257 18.33 -21.08 1.46
CA ILE A 257 17.68 -22.39 1.59
C ILE A 257 16.23 -22.32 1.03
N PRO A 258 15.65 -23.44 0.56
CA PRO A 258 14.32 -23.45 -0.05
C PRO A 258 13.20 -22.84 0.79
N GLU A 259 13.29 -22.92 2.12
CA GLU A 259 12.32 -22.32 3.04
C GLU A 259 12.38 -20.79 3.00
N GLN A 260 13.57 -20.20 2.99
CA GLN A 260 13.75 -18.74 2.81
C GLN A 260 13.22 -18.27 1.46
N MET A 261 13.45 -19.05 0.39
CA MET A 261 12.91 -18.74 -0.94
C MET A 261 11.38 -18.80 -0.97
N ARG A 262 10.77 -19.74 -0.22
CA ARG A 262 9.32 -19.85 -0.08
C ARG A 262 8.74 -18.67 0.70
N ASP A 263 9.35 -18.30 1.81
CA ASP A 263 8.93 -17.17 2.63
C ASP A 263 9.07 -15.85 1.88
N GLU A 264 10.15 -15.68 1.11
CA GLU A 264 10.31 -14.56 0.21
C GLU A 264 9.21 -14.53 -0.84
N SER A 265 8.91 -15.67 -1.48
CA SER A 265 7.83 -15.74 -2.48
C SER A 265 6.46 -15.41 -1.89
N LEU A 266 6.17 -15.83 -0.65
CA LEU A 266 4.94 -15.49 0.06
C LEU A 266 4.89 -13.99 0.39
N ALA A 267 6.00 -13.43 0.90
CA ALA A 267 6.11 -12.00 1.17
C ALA A 267 5.94 -11.16 -0.10
N MET A 268 6.52 -11.59 -1.23
CA MET A 268 6.31 -10.93 -2.53
C MET A 268 4.84 -10.96 -2.95
N ALA A 269 4.15 -12.10 -2.74
CA ALA A 269 2.74 -12.20 -3.05
C ALA A 269 1.88 -11.28 -2.18
N GLU A 270 2.18 -11.17 -0.89
CA GLU A 270 1.51 -10.22 0.01
C GLU A 270 1.71 -8.77 -0.43
N ILE A 271 2.92 -8.39 -0.85
CA ILE A 271 3.21 -7.05 -1.40
C ILE A 271 2.36 -6.80 -2.65
N VAL A 272 2.36 -7.74 -3.61
CA VAL A 272 1.57 -7.61 -4.84
C VAL A 272 0.09 -7.43 -4.54
N GLU A 273 -0.48 -8.28 -3.68
CA GLU A 273 -1.90 -8.19 -3.29
C GLU A 273 -2.21 -6.84 -2.64
N ALA A 274 -1.38 -6.39 -1.70
CA ALA A 274 -1.60 -5.12 -0.99
C ALA A 274 -1.64 -3.91 -1.95
N HIS A 275 -0.71 -3.83 -2.90
CA HIS A 275 -0.67 -2.73 -3.88
C HIS A 275 -1.81 -2.81 -4.90
N VAL A 276 -2.15 -4.00 -5.38
CA VAL A 276 -3.27 -4.20 -6.32
C VAL A 276 -4.60 -3.87 -5.65
N GLU A 277 -4.84 -4.32 -4.41
CA GLU A 277 -6.04 -3.96 -3.64
C GLU A 277 -6.13 -2.45 -3.39
N ARG A 278 -4.99 -1.79 -3.14
CA ARG A 278 -4.95 -0.33 -2.98
C ARG A 278 -5.34 0.38 -4.27
N MET A 279 -4.84 -0.05 -5.42
CA MET A 279 -5.23 0.52 -6.72
C MET A 279 -6.69 0.23 -7.07
N GLN A 280 -7.20 -0.95 -6.72
CA GLN A 280 -8.61 -1.30 -6.92
C GLN A 280 -9.54 -0.38 -6.11
N ARG A 281 -9.17 -0.10 -4.84
CA ARG A 281 -9.89 0.88 -4.00
C ARG A 281 -9.85 2.28 -4.60
N LYS A 282 -8.70 2.71 -5.12
CA LYS A 282 -8.56 4.00 -5.79
C LYS A 282 -9.50 4.10 -7.01
N ASP A 283 -9.53 3.08 -7.87
CA ASP A 283 -10.47 3.05 -9.02
C ASP A 283 -11.93 3.11 -8.56
N ALA A 284 -12.30 2.33 -7.54
CA ALA A 284 -13.66 2.33 -7.00
C ALA A 284 -14.08 3.70 -6.46
N ILE A 285 -13.22 4.38 -5.69
CA ILE A 285 -13.49 5.73 -5.15
C ILE A 285 -13.74 6.73 -6.28
N LEU A 286 -12.90 6.73 -7.31
CA LEU A 286 -13.05 7.67 -8.43
C LEU A 286 -14.33 7.39 -9.24
N ARG A 287 -14.66 6.11 -9.47
CA ARG A 287 -15.92 5.72 -10.14
C ARG A 287 -17.14 6.13 -9.33
N ASP A 288 -17.12 5.89 -8.02
CA ASP A 288 -18.22 6.28 -7.13
C ASP A 288 -18.42 7.80 -7.11
N GLN A 289 -17.32 8.57 -7.15
CA GLN A 289 -17.42 10.02 -7.28
C GLN A 289 -18.12 10.41 -8.60
N VAL A 290 -17.76 9.79 -9.72
CA VAL A 290 -18.43 10.03 -11.01
C VAL A 290 -19.91 9.63 -10.97
N VAL A 291 -20.25 8.51 -10.33
CA VAL A 291 -21.65 8.08 -10.15
C VAL A 291 -22.44 9.14 -9.39
N ARG A 292 -21.92 9.65 -8.26
CA ARG A 292 -22.56 10.71 -7.47
C ARG A 292 -22.74 12.00 -8.28
N ASP A 293 -21.67 12.45 -8.94
CA ASP A 293 -21.70 13.67 -9.75
C ASP A 293 -22.73 13.55 -10.89
N SER A 294 -22.79 12.39 -11.54
CA SER A 294 -23.77 12.08 -12.58
C SER A 294 -25.20 12.03 -12.04
N ALA A 295 -25.44 11.39 -10.90
CA ALA A 295 -26.77 11.31 -10.29
C ALA A 295 -27.28 12.70 -9.93
N SER A 296 -26.42 13.52 -9.32
CA SER A 296 -26.71 14.92 -9.03
C SER A 296 -27.03 15.73 -10.30
N ALA A 297 -26.29 15.51 -11.38
CA ALA A 297 -26.55 16.19 -12.65
C ALA A 297 -27.89 15.79 -13.29
N VAL A 298 -28.27 14.51 -13.25
CA VAL A 298 -29.57 14.03 -13.76
C VAL A 298 -30.72 14.60 -12.93
N ARG A 299 -30.59 14.60 -11.60
CA ARG A 299 -31.58 15.23 -10.69
C ARG A 299 -31.75 16.73 -10.95
N ARG A 300 -30.67 17.42 -11.29
CA ARG A 300 -30.67 18.84 -11.71
C ARG A 300 -31.15 19.06 -13.15
N LYS A 301 -31.57 18.01 -13.85
CA LYS A 301 -32.01 18.03 -15.25
C LYS A 301 -30.97 18.63 -16.19
N VAL A 302 -29.68 18.39 -15.91
CA VAL A 302 -28.61 18.74 -16.84
C VAL A 302 -28.82 17.96 -18.14
N PRO A 303 -28.84 18.62 -19.30
CA PRO A 303 -29.07 17.92 -20.57
C PRO A 303 -27.87 17.02 -20.90
N MET A 304 -28.14 15.74 -21.16
CA MET A 304 -27.14 14.72 -21.51
C MET A 304 -27.48 13.98 -22.81
N GLY A 305 -28.52 14.42 -23.51
CA GLY A 305 -29.12 13.72 -24.65
C GLY A 305 -30.36 12.95 -24.24
N ALA A 306 -31.37 12.93 -25.11
CA ALA A 306 -32.70 12.41 -24.75
C ALA A 306 -32.64 10.95 -24.28
N THR A 307 -31.88 10.13 -25.01
CA THR A 307 -31.70 8.71 -24.71
C THR A 307 -30.94 8.50 -23.39
N VAL A 308 -29.83 9.21 -23.19
CA VAL A 308 -29.01 9.05 -21.97
C VAL A 308 -29.72 9.58 -20.74
N THR A 309 -30.40 10.73 -20.83
CA THR A 309 -31.20 11.27 -19.74
C THR A 309 -32.34 10.32 -19.37
N ALA A 310 -33.04 9.75 -20.36
CA ALA A 310 -34.09 8.76 -20.11
C ALA A 310 -33.55 7.49 -19.43
N ASN A 311 -32.43 6.95 -19.93
CA ASN A 311 -31.79 5.77 -19.34
C ASN A 311 -31.28 6.03 -17.92
N ALA A 312 -30.66 7.18 -17.68
CA ALA A 312 -30.16 7.57 -16.38
C ALA A 312 -31.30 7.81 -15.39
N GLN A 313 -32.39 8.44 -15.81
CA GLN A 313 -33.58 8.60 -14.98
C GLN A 313 -34.22 7.25 -14.66
N ALA A 314 -34.32 6.35 -15.64
CA ALA A 314 -34.80 4.99 -15.41
C ALA A 314 -33.90 4.22 -14.42
N ALA A 315 -32.58 4.38 -14.51
CA ALA A 315 -31.64 3.78 -13.57
C ALA A 315 -31.81 4.33 -12.15
N LEU A 316 -31.96 5.65 -12.00
CA LEU A 316 -32.26 6.28 -10.70
C LEU A 316 -33.60 5.79 -10.14
N ASN A 317 -34.66 5.78 -10.95
CA ASN A 317 -35.97 5.30 -10.52
C ASN A 317 -35.91 3.84 -10.06
N ARG A 318 -35.13 2.97 -10.73
CA ARG A 318 -34.94 1.58 -10.27
C ARG A 318 -34.26 1.48 -8.92
N VAL A 319 -33.29 2.36 -8.64
CA VAL A 319 -32.63 2.42 -7.32
C VAL A 319 -33.61 2.91 -6.27
N ASP A 320 -34.39 3.94 -6.58
CA ASP A 320 -35.40 4.52 -5.69
C ASP A 320 -36.50 3.48 -5.41
N GLU A 321 -37.01 2.79 -6.44
CA GLU A 321 -37.98 1.70 -6.31
C GLU A 321 -37.43 0.54 -5.46
N ARG A 322 -36.18 0.11 -5.68
CA ARG A 322 -35.55 -0.90 -4.83
C ARG A 322 -35.41 -0.41 -3.39
N THR A 323 -35.06 0.86 -3.20
CA THR A 323 -34.95 1.49 -1.88
C THR A 323 -36.29 1.60 -1.17
N GLU A 324 -37.37 1.88 -1.90
CA GLU A 324 -38.72 1.91 -1.35
C GLU A 324 -39.20 0.50 -0.99
N GLN A 325 -39.00 -0.47 -1.89
CA GLN A 325 -39.30 -1.89 -1.63
C GLN A 325 -38.50 -2.45 -0.45
N ALA A 326 -37.25 -2.02 -0.30
CA ALA A 326 -36.40 -2.26 0.86
C ALA A 326 -37.12 -1.77 2.13
N ASN A 327 -37.38 -0.46 2.21
CA ASN A 327 -37.98 0.20 3.37
C ASN A 327 -39.34 -0.42 3.77
N LEU A 328 -40.15 -0.87 2.81
CA LEU A 328 -41.42 -1.55 3.08
C LEU A 328 -41.23 -2.91 3.79
N ARG A 329 -40.11 -3.62 3.54
CA ARG A 329 -39.77 -4.90 4.19
C ARG A 329 -39.27 -4.72 5.64
N ILE A 330 -38.71 -3.56 6.04
CA ILE A 330 -38.24 -3.21 7.42
C ILE A 330 -39.37 -3.29 8.40
N THR A 331 -40.53 -2.86 7.95
CA THR A 331 -41.73 -2.81 8.75
C THR A 331 -42.22 -4.23 9.08
N ALA A 332 -41.92 -5.20 8.21
CA ALA A 332 -42.32 -6.59 8.37
C ALA A 332 -41.29 -7.46 9.13
N ALA A 333 -39.98 -7.31 8.85
CA ALA A 333 -38.93 -8.19 9.37
C ALA A 333 -38.54 -7.95 10.84
N ARG A 334 -38.83 -6.77 11.41
CA ARG A 334 -38.60 -6.45 12.84
C ARG A 334 -39.42 -7.33 13.82
N ARG A 335 -40.25 -8.26 13.34
CA ARG A 335 -41.08 -9.15 14.16
C ARG A 335 -40.47 -10.53 14.47
N THR A 336 -39.34 -10.94 13.89
CA THR A 336 -38.90 -12.36 13.99
C THR A 336 -37.37 -12.57 14.09
N VAL A 337 -36.90 -12.75 15.34
CA VAL A 337 -35.93 -13.75 15.89
C VAL A 337 -34.54 -14.00 15.25
N CYS A 338 -33.49 -13.99 16.10
CA CYS A 338 -32.13 -14.53 15.90
C CYS A 338 -31.96 -15.98 16.44
N PRO A 339 -31.04 -16.79 15.85
CA PRO A 339 -30.35 -17.87 16.56
C PRO A 339 -28.79 -17.76 16.51
N PRO A 340 -28.04 -18.38 17.44
CA PRO A 340 -26.58 -18.23 17.58
C PRO A 340 -25.76 -19.37 16.92
N LEU A 341 -24.51 -19.07 16.56
CA LEU A 341 -23.51 -19.96 15.95
C LEU A 341 -22.46 -20.44 16.97
N SER A 342 -22.00 -21.69 16.81
CA SER A 342 -20.93 -22.32 17.60
C SER A 342 -19.55 -22.23 16.93
N THR A 343 -18.52 -22.09 17.75
CA THR A 343 -17.08 -21.99 17.43
C THR A 343 -16.32 -23.26 17.80
N VAL A 344 -15.29 -23.64 17.02
CA VAL A 344 -14.18 -24.51 17.43
C VAL A 344 -12.88 -24.09 16.71
N LEU A 345 -11.75 -23.99 17.44
CA LEU A 345 -10.37 -23.77 16.96
C LEU A 345 -9.42 -24.74 17.67
N PRO A 346 -8.30 -25.19 17.05
CA PRO A 346 -7.15 -25.77 17.75
C PRO A 346 -5.82 -24.99 17.58
N SER A 347 -4.88 -25.22 18.52
CA SER A 347 -3.62 -24.49 18.79
C SER A 347 -2.34 -25.20 18.24
N PRO A 348 -1.20 -24.51 18.02
CA PRO A 348 0.04 -25.08 17.45
C PRO A 348 1.18 -25.31 18.48
N ALA A 349 2.17 -26.15 18.14
CA ALA A 349 3.39 -26.41 18.92
C ALA A 349 4.67 -26.10 18.11
N ALA A 350 5.70 -25.68 18.86
CA ALA A 350 6.97 -25.07 18.43
C ALA A 350 8.07 -26.07 18.02
N ASN A 351 9.10 -25.58 17.32
CA ASN A 351 10.47 -26.13 17.35
C ASN A 351 11.52 -25.06 17.02
N GLN A 352 12.65 -25.13 17.71
CA GLN A 352 13.79 -24.19 17.71
C GLN A 352 14.95 -24.71 16.84
N GLU A 353 15.59 -23.81 16.10
CA GLU A 353 16.83 -24.04 15.34
C GLU A 353 18.09 -23.73 16.15
N LYS A 354 19.22 -24.37 15.77
CA LYS A 354 20.58 -24.16 16.30
C LYS A 354 21.43 -23.43 15.25
N ALA A 355 22.18 -22.41 15.66
CA ALA A 355 23.13 -21.68 14.83
C ALA A 355 24.59 -22.06 15.12
N ASP A 356 25.42 -21.95 14.09
CA ASP A 356 26.84 -22.36 13.94
C ASP A 356 27.77 -21.16 14.22
N VAL A 357 28.90 -21.35 14.94
CA VAL A 357 29.79 -20.26 15.41
C VAL A 357 31.28 -20.58 15.17
N ASP A 358 32.04 -19.56 14.77
CA ASP A 358 33.46 -19.52 14.38
C ASP A 358 34.45 -20.07 15.46
N PRO A 359 35.30 -21.07 15.15
CA PRO A 359 36.09 -21.81 16.14
C PRO A 359 37.27 -21.05 16.78
N VAL A 360 37.75 -19.94 16.22
CA VAL A 360 38.94 -19.24 16.76
C VAL A 360 38.59 -18.25 17.88
N HIS A 361 37.43 -17.59 17.79
CA HIS A 361 36.89 -16.75 18.86
C HIS A 361 36.23 -17.56 19.98
N ALA A 362 35.62 -18.71 19.67
CA ALA A 362 35.08 -19.61 20.67
C ALA A 362 36.17 -20.14 21.63
N TRP A 363 37.41 -20.32 21.16
CA TRP A 363 38.48 -20.96 21.92
C TRP A 363 39.06 -20.11 23.05
N SER A 364 39.17 -18.78 22.86
CA SER A 364 39.64 -17.84 23.89
C SER A 364 38.56 -17.51 24.93
N VAL A 365 37.30 -17.37 24.47
CA VAL A 365 36.12 -17.16 25.33
C VAL A 365 35.84 -18.38 26.21
N ASP A 366 35.98 -19.60 25.66
CA ASP A 366 35.75 -20.84 26.41
C ASP A 366 36.84 -21.11 27.47
N ARG A 367 38.09 -20.68 27.24
CA ARG A 367 39.14 -20.67 28.28
C ARG A 367 38.84 -19.67 29.38
N LEU A 368 38.44 -18.45 29.02
CA LEU A 368 38.06 -17.41 29.98
C LEU A 368 36.90 -17.87 30.86
N LEU A 369 35.82 -18.40 30.28
CA LEU A 369 34.64 -18.92 30.98
C LEU A 369 34.99 -20.03 31.99
N ARG A 370 35.97 -20.88 31.67
CA ARG A 370 36.49 -21.91 32.60
C ARG A 370 37.30 -21.32 33.74
N TRP A 371 38.04 -20.25 33.51
CA TRP A 371 38.87 -19.59 34.53
C TRP A 371 38.05 -18.76 35.53
N ILE A 372 36.90 -18.25 35.10
CA ILE A 372 36.00 -17.43 35.91
C ILE A 372 34.81 -18.22 36.52
N GLU A 373 34.77 -19.54 36.32
CA GLU A 373 33.76 -20.49 36.87
C GLU A 373 32.27 -20.12 36.58
N GLY A 374 31.97 -19.49 35.43
CA GLY A 374 30.59 -19.17 35.02
C GLY A 374 30.44 -17.89 34.19
N PRO A 375 29.21 -17.47 33.82
CA PRO A 375 28.99 -16.20 33.14
C PRO A 375 29.48 -15.04 34.03
N LEU A 376 30.16 -14.05 33.41
CA LEU A 376 30.86 -12.92 34.05
C LEU A 376 30.04 -12.17 35.12
N ILE A 377 28.70 -12.31 35.11
CA ILE A 377 27.76 -11.41 35.78
C ILE A 377 27.19 -11.97 37.11
N ARG A 378 27.45 -13.22 37.50
CA ARG A 378 26.65 -13.81 38.59
C ARG A 378 26.87 -13.27 40.01
N GLN A 379 27.90 -12.49 40.32
CA GLN A 379 28.02 -11.83 41.63
C GLN A 379 28.75 -10.48 41.54
N PRO A 380 28.09 -9.34 41.85
CA PRO A 380 28.78 -8.09 42.07
C PRO A 380 29.51 -8.18 43.40
N GLY A 381 30.84 -8.30 43.35
CA GLY A 381 31.66 -7.73 44.42
C GLY A 381 32.86 -8.48 44.98
N GLU A 382 33.15 -9.76 44.68
CA GLU A 382 34.19 -10.41 45.53
C GLU A 382 35.30 -11.24 44.89
N HIS A 383 35.30 -11.64 43.63
CA HIS A 383 36.36 -12.55 43.15
C HIS A 383 37.12 -11.99 41.95
N ARG A 384 38.13 -11.14 42.24
CA ARG A 384 39.24 -10.93 41.31
C ARG A 384 39.83 -12.30 40.99
N VAL A 385 40.05 -12.60 39.71
CA VAL A 385 40.61 -13.90 39.32
C VAL A 385 41.99 -14.05 39.96
N ASP A 386 42.15 -15.09 40.76
CA ASP A 386 43.42 -15.45 41.38
C ASP A 386 44.34 -16.02 40.28
N ARG A 387 45.15 -15.13 39.72
CA ARG A 387 46.07 -15.42 38.59
C ARG A 387 47.00 -16.60 38.89
N LYS A 388 47.39 -16.78 40.16
CA LYS A 388 48.24 -17.89 40.59
C LYS A 388 47.52 -19.22 40.57
N LYS A 389 46.28 -19.26 41.06
CA LYS A 389 45.45 -20.49 41.00
C LYS A 389 45.08 -20.89 39.57
N VAL A 390 44.83 -19.93 38.68
CA VAL A 390 44.57 -20.24 37.25
C VAL A 390 45.80 -20.84 36.59
N LEU A 391 46.98 -20.28 36.83
CA LEU A 391 48.24 -20.84 36.34
C LEU A 391 48.52 -22.23 36.90
N GLU A 392 48.33 -22.44 38.21
CA GLU A 392 48.48 -23.76 38.84
C GLU A 392 47.56 -24.80 38.21
N ARG A 393 46.27 -24.46 37.99
CA ARG A 393 45.28 -25.34 37.37
C ARG A 393 45.59 -25.64 35.91
N GLU A 394 46.00 -24.65 35.10
CA GLU A 394 46.40 -24.88 33.71
C GLU A 394 47.70 -25.69 33.61
N HIS A 395 48.67 -25.46 34.49
CA HIS A 395 49.88 -26.30 34.58
C HIS A 395 49.57 -27.74 34.96
N GLU A 396 48.67 -27.97 35.93
CA GLU A 396 48.21 -29.31 36.28
C GLU A 396 47.42 -29.96 35.14
N ALA A 397 46.58 -29.21 34.43
CA ALA A 397 45.81 -29.72 33.30
C ALA A 397 46.71 -30.08 32.11
N SER A 398 47.73 -29.27 31.79
CA SER A 398 48.72 -29.59 30.76
C SER A 398 49.55 -30.81 31.14
N LYS A 399 50.00 -30.94 32.39
CA LYS A 399 50.68 -32.16 32.87
C LYS A 399 49.80 -33.41 32.76
N ARG A 400 48.51 -33.32 33.07
CA ARG A 400 47.55 -34.44 32.90
C ARG A 400 47.32 -34.81 31.44
N ARG A 401 47.30 -33.83 30.53
CA ARG A 401 47.17 -34.07 29.07
C ARG A 401 48.43 -34.69 28.47
N GLU A 402 49.60 -34.31 28.94
CA GLU A 402 50.88 -34.94 28.56
C GLU A 402 50.98 -36.39 29.03
N GLN A 403 50.31 -36.75 30.13
CA GLN A 403 50.25 -38.10 30.69
C GLN A 403 49.18 -39.01 30.03
N GLN A 404 48.30 -38.49 29.17
CA GLN A 404 47.30 -39.31 28.48
C GLN A 404 47.92 -40.07 27.28
N PRO A 405 47.64 -41.37 27.11
CA PRO A 405 48.19 -42.16 26.01
C PRO A 405 47.69 -41.64 24.66
N LYS A 406 48.63 -41.29 23.77
CA LYS A 406 48.32 -40.75 22.44
C LYS A 406 47.60 -41.81 21.58
N PRO A 407 46.47 -41.48 20.92
CA PRO A 407 45.89 -42.35 19.91
C PRO A 407 46.85 -42.50 18.73
N LYS A 408 47.03 -43.73 18.24
CA LYS A 408 47.96 -44.04 17.13
C LYS A 408 47.60 -43.25 15.88
N GLY A 409 48.53 -42.41 15.39
CA GLY A 409 48.45 -41.77 14.07
C GLY A 409 48.44 -40.24 14.04
N GLN A 410 48.47 -39.53 15.18
CA GLN A 410 48.55 -38.06 15.19
C GLN A 410 50.01 -37.54 15.26
N PRO A 411 50.35 -36.46 14.52
CA PRO A 411 51.67 -35.85 14.55
C PRO A 411 52.01 -35.30 15.96
N PRO A 412 53.31 -35.17 16.31
CA PRO A 412 53.72 -34.62 17.60
C PRO A 412 53.19 -33.20 17.75
N ARG A 413 52.32 -33.00 18.75
CA ARG A 413 51.81 -31.68 19.13
C ARG A 413 53.00 -30.82 19.58
N PRO A 414 53.17 -29.57 19.09
CA PRO A 414 54.21 -28.68 19.57
C PRO A 414 54.07 -28.49 21.08
N ALA A 415 55.20 -28.41 21.79
CA ALA A 415 55.23 -28.15 23.22
C ALA A 415 54.55 -26.79 23.50
N GLU A 416 53.46 -26.81 24.28
CA GLU A 416 52.77 -25.59 24.67
C GLU A 416 53.67 -24.81 25.64
N THR A 417 54.02 -23.57 25.28
CA THR A 417 54.80 -22.67 26.15
C THR A 417 54.02 -22.46 27.47
N PRO A 418 54.68 -22.52 28.64
CA PRO A 418 54.02 -22.27 29.91
C PRO A 418 53.44 -20.84 29.97
N LEU A 419 52.13 -20.73 30.21
CA LEU A 419 51.44 -19.46 30.41
C LEU A 419 52.07 -18.66 31.56
N THR A 420 52.21 -17.35 31.38
CA THR A 420 52.70 -16.40 32.39
C THR A 420 51.54 -15.58 33.01
N GLU A 421 51.76 -14.99 34.20
CA GLU A 421 50.75 -14.12 34.83
C GLU A 421 50.37 -12.92 33.96
N LEU A 422 51.32 -12.39 33.17
CA LEU A 422 51.09 -11.30 32.23
C LEU A 422 50.19 -11.74 31.07
N GLU A 423 50.43 -12.93 30.51
CA GLU A 423 49.58 -13.49 29.45
C GLU A 423 48.17 -13.80 29.96
N VAL A 424 48.03 -14.31 31.19
CA VAL A 424 46.72 -14.49 31.83
C VAL A 424 46.00 -13.15 31.98
N ASN A 425 46.70 -12.09 32.40
CA ASN A 425 46.11 -10.76 32.49
C ASN A 425 45.67 -10.21 31.13
N THR A 426 46.51 -10.37 30.10
CA THR A 426 46.17 -9.98 28.72
C THR A 426 44.94 -10.72 28.22
N ILE A 427 44.86 -12.04 28.42
CA ILE A 427 43.70 -12.85 28.01
C ILE A 427 42.42 -12.43 28.74
N ILE A 428 42.50 -12.11 30.04
CA ILE A 428 41.36 -11.60 30.81
C ILE A 428 40.89 -10.26 30.23
N MET A 429 41.82 -9.32 30.02
CA MET A 429 41.47 -7.98 29.53
C MET A 429 40.99 -7.99 28.08
N ASP A 430 41.54 -8.86 27.22
CA ASP A 430 41.08 -9.07 25.85
C ASP A 430 39.66 -9.67 25.83
N GLY A 431 39.36 -10.58 26.77
CA GLY A 431 38.02 -11.14 26.93
C GLY A 431 36.97 -10.10 27.38
N LEU A 432 37.34 -9.22 28.32
CA LEU A 432 36.49 -8.11 28.74
C LEU A 432 36.29 -7.09 27.62
N ALA A 433 37.33 -6.78 26.85
CA ALA A 433 37.25 -5.91 25.67
C ALA A 433 36.35 -6.51 24.58
N ALA A 434 36.47 -7.82 24.29
CA ALA A 434 35.60 -8.49 23.33
C ALA A 434 34.14 -8.48 23.77
N THR A 435 33.87 -8.65 25.07
CA THR A 435 32.52 -8.54 25.64
C THR A 435 31.98 -7.11 25.52
N ALA A 436 32.82 -6.10 25.77
CA ALA A 436 32.46 -4.70 25.59
C ALA A 436 32.14 -4.35 24.14
N GLN A 437 32.91 -4.91 23.19
CA GLN A 437 32.65 -4.75 21.75
C GLN A 437 31.30 -5.36 21.36
N PHE A 438 31.01 -6.58 21.82
CA PHE A 438 29.71 -7.22 21.60
C PHE A 438 28.55 -6.36 22.13
N PHE A 439 28.67 -5.79 23.33
CA PHE A 439 27.65 -4.88 23.88
C PHE A 439 27.53 -3.56 23.12
N LEU A 440 28.63 -3.03 22.57
CA LEU A 440 28.58 -1.85 21.69
C LEU A 440 27.82 -2.14 20.41
N ASP A 441 28.09 -3.28 19.78
CA ASP A 441 27.40 -3.69 18.55
C ASP A 441 25.89 -3.87 18.83
N ASP A 442 25.54 -4.54 19.93
CA ASP A 442 24.16 -4.66 20.41
C ASP A 442 23.48 -3.30 20.62
N ILE A 443 24.15 -2.34 21.28
CA ILE A 443 23.60 -1.00 21.51
C ILE A 443 23.43 -0.25 20.18
N HIS A 444 24.41 -0.35 19.28
CA HIS A 444 24.37 0.31 17.97
C HIS A 444 23.28 -0.24 17.05
N GLU A 445 22.86 -1.50 17.22
CA GLU A 445 21.71 -2.06 16.52
C GLU A 445 20.38 -1.73 17.22
N LEU A 446 20.30 -1.88 18.54
CA LEU A 446 19.05 -1.78 19.29
C LEU A 446 18.56 -0.35 19.49
N VAL A 447 19.47 0.63 19.66
CA VAL A 447 19.07 2.04 19.88
C VAL A 447 18.35 2.62 18.66
N PRO A 448 18.91 2.56 17.43
CA PRO A 448 18.21 3.06 16.24
C PRO A 448 16.89 2.33 15.99
N LEU A 449 16.84 1.03 16.25
CA LEU A 449 15.62 0.24 16.13
C LEU A 449 14.56 0.68 17.15
N ALA A 450 14.94 0.92 18.41
CA ALA A 450 14.06 1.42 19.45
C ALA A 450 13.52 2.83 19.12
N GLU A 451 14.38 3.72 18.62
CA GLU A 451 13.99 5.06 18.16
C GLU A 451 13.00 4.99 17.00
N HIS A 452 13.27 4.13 16.01
CA HIS A 452 12.38 3.92 14.87
C HIS A 452 11.00 3.39 15.27
N LEU A 453 10.95 2.54 16.30
CA LEU A 453 9.71 2.01 16.89
C LEU A 453 9.02 2.99 17.85
N GLY A 454 9.58 4.18 18.08
CA GLY A 454 8.99 5.20 18.96
C GLY A 454 9.13 4.90 20.45
N ALA A 455 10.13 4.13 20.86
CA ALA A 455 10.39 3.87 22.27
C ALA A 455 10.70 5.16 23.05
N GLN A 456 10.26 5.22 24.31
CA GLN A 456 10.45 6.42 25.13
C GLN A 456 11.92 6.60 25.55
N GLN A 457 12.34 7.86 25.67
CA GLN A 457 13.70 8.25 26.07
C GLN A 457 14.23 7.59 27.37
N PRO A 458 13.42 7.36 28.42
CA PRO A 458 13.90 6.65 29.62
C PRO A 458 14.37 5.21 29.36
N LEU A 459 13.94 4.58 28.26
CA LEU A 459 14.39 3.24 27.87
C LEU A 459 15.70 3.29 27.05
N ILE A 460 15.89 4.35 26.25
CA ILE A 460 17.01 4.47 25.30
C ILE A 460 18.24 5.11 25.95
N ALA A 461 18.04 6.20 26.69
CA ALA A 461 19.12 7.03 27.24
C ALA A 461 20.16 6.26 28.08
N PRO A 462 19.79 5.28 28.93
CA PRO A 462 20.77 4.51 29.69
C PRO A 462 21.74 3.72 28.80
N CYS A 463 21.29 3.16 27.67
CA CYS A 463 22.16 2.45 26.73
C CYS A 463 23.06 3.42 25.96
N THR A 464 22.56 4.58 25.55
CA THR A 464 23.36 5.61 24.88
C THR A 464 24.49 6.12 25.76
N GLN A 465 24.26 6.27 27.08
CA GLN A 465 25.27 6.71 28.05
C GLN A 465 26.42 5.70 28.25
N LEU A 466 26.21 4.42 27.89
CA LEU A 466 27.22 3.36 28.01
C LEU A 466 28.18 3.30 26.82
N ILE A 467 27.88 3.99 25.70
CA ILE A 467 28.67 3.92 24.46
C ILE A 467 30.12 4.36 24.70
N ASP A 468 30.34 5.53 25.30
CA ASP A 468 31.70 6.05 25.49
C ASP A 468 32.52 5.23 26.52
N PRO A 469 31.96 4.85 27.68
CA PRO A 469 32.62 3.92 28.60
C PRO A 469 33.02 2.58 27.96
N LEU A 470 32.11 1.94 27.21
CA LEU A 470 32.40 0.66 26.55
C LEU A 470 33.45 0.82 25.44
N LYS A 471 33.39 1.91 24.65
CA LYS A 471 34.43 2.22 23.64
C LYS A 471 35.81 2.38 24.27
N SER A 472 35.87 3.03 25.43
CA SER A 472 37.11 3.17 26.19
C SER A 472 37.68 1.81 26.62
N LEU A 473 36.82 0.87 27.04
CA LEU A 473 37.22 -0.48 27.44
C LEU A 473 37.70 -1.32 26.25
N VAL A 474 37.09 -1.16 25.06
CA VAL A 474 37.54 -1.82 23.82
C VAL A 474 38.89 -1.28 23.33
N LEU A 475 39.04 0.04 23.26
CA LEU A 475 40.21 0.67 22.64
C LEU A 475 41.44 0.61 23.55
N LEU A 476 41.25 0.66 24.87
CA LEU A 476 42.31 0.79 25.85
C LEU A 476 42.10 -0.15 27.05
N PRO A 477 42.00 -1.47 26.84
CA PRO A 477 41.64 -2.42 27.91
C PRO A 477 42.61 -2.35 29.10
N GLN A 478 43.90 -2.16 28.83
CA GLN A 478 44.94 -2.07 29.87
C GLN A 478 44.83 -0.85 30.81
N LYS A 479 43.96 0.12 30.51
CA LYS A 479 43.72 1.30 31.36
C LYS A 479 42.61 1.10 32.40
N HIS A 480 41.85 0.01 32.30
CA HIS A 480 40.74 -0.29 33.20
C HIS A 480 41.17 -1.31 34.24
N ASP A 481 40.72 -1.14 35.48
CA ASP A 481 40.79 -2.23 36.45
C ASP A 481 39.79 -3.33 36.10
N GLU A 482 40.13 -4.58 36.41
CA GLU A 482 39.27 -5.74 36.15
C GLU A 482 37.90 -5.59 36.83
N THR A 483 37.87 -5.02 38.04
CA THR A 483 36.63 -4.83 38.82
C THR A 483 35.75 -3.75 38.22
N GLU A 484 36.36 -2.66 37.75
CA GLU A 484 35.69 -1.55 37.08
C GLU A 484 35.09 -2.01 35.75
N ALA A 485 35.88 -2.73 34.94
CA ALA A 485 35.42 -3.30 33.68
C ALA A 485 34.26 -4.28 33.87
N ARG A 486 34.33 -5.18 34.87
CA ARG A 486 33.23 -6.10 35.19
C ARG A 486 31.96 -5.39 35.65
N THR A 487 32.10 -4.33 36.45
CA THR A 487 30.95 -3.52 36.91
C THR A 487 30.28 -2.80 35.74
N LEU A 488 31.09 -2.22 34.83
CA LEU A 488 30.59 -1.58 33.62
C LEU A 488 29.85 -2.58 32.72
N LEU A 489 30.42 -3.76 32.49
CA LEU A 489 29.79 -4.82 31.69
C LEU A 489 28.49 -5.34 32.34
N GLY A 490 28.44 -5.47 33.66
CA GLY A 490 27.20 -5.84 34.37
C GLY A 490 26.09 -4.81 34.21
N SER A 491 26.43 -3.52 34.33
CA SER A 491 25.48 -2.42 34.04
C SER A 491 25.01 -2.44 32.59
N ALA A 492 25.93 -2.67 31.65
CA ALA A 492 25.61 -2.75 30.23
C ALA A 492 24.66 -3.90 29.91
N GLU A 493 24.89 -5.10 30.46
CA GLU A 493 24.00 -6.24 30.24
C GLU A 493 22.58 -5.97 30.77
N GLU A 494 22.44 -5.37 31.96
CA GLU A 494 21.14 -5.05 32.54
C GLU A 494 20.37 -4.05 31.65
N GLN A 495 21.02 -2.97 31.21
CA GLN A 495 20.37 -1.97 30.37
C GLN A 495 20.05 -2.51 28.97
N ILE A 496 20.96 -3.27 28.35
CA ILE A 496 20.72 -3.91 27.04
C ILE A 496 19.57 -4.92 27.15
N THR A 497 19.51 -5.71 28.22
CA THR A 497 18.41 -6.66 28.46
C THR A 497 17.08 -5.93 28.59
N ARG A 498 17.04 -4.82 29.34
CA ARG A 498 15.86 -3.97 29.47
C ARG A 498 15.43 -3.37 28.12
N LEU A 499 16.39 -2.87 27.34
CA LEU A 499 16.12 -2.32 26.00
C LEU A 499 15.59 -3.40 25.05
N ARG A 500 16.18 -4.61 25.03
CA ARG A 500 15.70 -5.76 24.25
C ARG A 500 14.26 -6.13 24.61
N MET A 501 13.93 -6.18 25.90
CA MET A 501 12.57 -6.44 26.35
C MET A 501 11.59 -5.35 25.86
N GLY A 502 11.99 -4.08 25.93
CA GLY A 502 11.16 -2.97 25.46
C GLY A 502 11.00 -2.93 23.95
N VAL A 503 12.07 -3.16 23.17
CA VAL A 503 12.01 -3.28 21.70
C VAL A 503 11.10 -4.43 21.30
N LYS A 504 11.24 -5.59 21.94
CA LYS A 504 10.38 -6.76 21.67
C LYS A 504 8.91 -6.47 21.98
N ALA A 505 8.63 -5.72 23.05
CA ALA A 505 7.27 -5.27 23.37
C ALA A 505 6.74 -4.32 22.28
N GLN A 506 7.51 -3.32 21.85
CA GLN A 506 7.10 -2.39 20.80
C GLN A 506 6.90 -3.07 19.44
N GLN A 507 7.75 -4.03 19.08
CA GLN A 507 7.57 -4.84 17.86
C GLN A 507 6.30 -5.68 17.93
N ALA A 508 6.00 -6.27 19.10
CA ALA A 508 4.76 -7.01 19.31
C ALA A 508 3.54 -6.09 19.20
N ASP A 509 3.61 -4.88 19.75
CA ASP A 509 2.54 -3.88 19.67
C ASP A 509 2.34 -3.40 18.21
N ALA A 510 3.40 -3.08 17.48
CA ALA A 510 3.33 -2.70 16.07
C ALA A 510 2.81 -3.84 15.17
N ALA A 511 3.20 -5.09 15.46
CA ALA A 511 2.65 -6.26 14.78
C ALA A 511 1.16 -6.47 15.12
N LEU A 512 0.77 -6.27 16.38
CA LEU A 512 -0.63 -6.32 16.81
C LEU A 512 -1.47 -5.25 16.10
N GLN A 513 -0.98 -4.01 16.02
CA GLN A 513 -1.64 -2.91 15.33
C GLN A 513 -1.83 -3.23 13.84
N ARG A 514 -0.77 -3.66 13.14
CA ARG A 514 -0.85 -4.07 11.72
C ARG A 514 -1.84 -5.22 11.51
N ARG A 515 -1.79 -6.24 12.37
CA ARG A 515 -2.72 -7.37 12.33
C ARG A 515 -4.15 -6.92 12.56
N PHE A 516 -4.39 -6.07 13.56
CA PHE A 516 -5.72 -5.53 13.86
C PHE A 516 -6.27 -4.73 12.68
N THR A 517 -5.49 -3.81 12.11
CA THR A 517 -5.90 -3.00 10.94
C THR A 517 -6.28 -3.89 9.75
N ARG A 518 -5.46 -4.91 9.45
CA ARG A 518 -5.77 -5.88 8.38
C ARG A 518 -7.07 -6.63 8.65
N GLN A 519 -7.20 -7.20 9.84
CA GLN A 519 -8.37 -7.99 10.24
C GLN A 519 -9.64 -7.14 10.33
N LEU A 520 -9.53 -5.88 10.74
CA LEU A 520 -10.63 -4.92 10.71
C LEU A 520 -11.08 -4.66 9.27
N ALA A 521 -10.14 -4.42 8.35
CA ALA A 521 -10.47 -4.21 6.93
C ALA A 521 -11.12 -5.44 6.29
N GLU A 522 -10.62 -6.64 6.60
CA GLU A 522 -11.20 -7.91 6.15
C GLU A 522 -12.62 -8.10 6.72
N ALA A 523 -12.80 -7.88 8.03
CA ALA A 523 -14.10 -7.98 8.67
C ALA A 523 -15.10 -6.97 8.06
N LEU A 524 -14.71 -5.70 7.86
CA LEU A 524 -15.55 -4.68 7.22
C LEU A 524 -15.94 -5.05 5.79
N ARG A 525 -15.07 -5.73 5.05
CA ARG A 525 -15.33 -6.17 3.67
C ARG A 525 -16.34 -7.32 3.60
N GLY A 526 -16.29 -8.22 4.57
CA GLY A 526 -17.22 -9.35 4.67
C GLY A 526 -18.54 -9.00 5.36
N GLU A 527 -18.56 -7.92 6.15
CA GLU A 527 -19.70 -7.55 6.97
C GLU A 527 -20.73 -6.72 6.16
N PRO A 528 -21.97 -7.19 6.01
CA PRO A 528 -23.00 -6.38 5.37
C PRO A 528 -23.37 -5.19 6.27
N MET A 529 -23.27 -3.99 5.71
CA MET A 529 -23.63 -2.73 6.36
C MET A 529 -25.15 -2.59 6.39
N VAL A 530 -25.81 -3.00 7.48
CA VAL A 530 -27.28 -3.00 7.59
C VAL A 530 -27.75 -1.88 8.51
N ARG A 531 -28.63 -1.00 8.03
CA ARG A 531 -29.11 0.16 8.82
C ARG A 531 -29.79 -0.30 10.11
N GLY A 532 -29.29 0.19 11.25
CA GLY A 532 -29.79 -0.14 12.59
C GLY A 532 -29.28 -1.46 13.17
N LYS A 533 -28.27 -2.08 12.54
CA LYS A 533 -27.68 -3.34 13.01
C LYS A 533 -26.92 -3.15 14.30
N ARG A 534 -27.20 -4.02 15.27
CA ARG A 534 -26.64 -3.97 16.64
C ARG A 534 -25.65 -5.09 16.95
N HIS A 535 -25.55 -6.08 16.06
CA HIS A 535 -24.68 -7.24 16.19
C HIS A 535 -24.11 -7.55 14.82
N GLY A 536 -22.90 -8.08 14.76
CA GLY A 536 -22.27 -8.41 13.49
C GLY A 536 -21.12 -9.39 13.65
N GLY A 537 -20.20 -9.34 12.68
CA GLY A 537 -19.04 -10.20 12.61
C GLY A 537 -18.03 -9.99 13.74
N VAL A 538 -16.97 -10.78 13.67
CA VAL A 538 -15.87 -10.75 14.63
C VAL A 538 -14.60 -10.29 13.90
N ILE A 539 -13.86 -9.37 14.51
CA ILE A 539 -12.50 -9.06 14.08
C ILE A 539 -11.63 -10.18 14.61
N ALA A 540 -11.07 -11.02 13.73
CA ALA A 540 -10.25 -12.18 14.13
C ALA A 540 -8.84 -11.76 14.60
N CYS A 541 -8.80 -10.80 15.52
CA CYS A 541 -7.63 -10.34 16.25
C CYS A 541 -8.03 -10.24 17.73
N PRO A 542 -7.78 -11.29 18.54
CA PRO A 542 -8.03 -11.21 19.98
C PRO A 542 -7.15 -10.13 20.63
N MET A 543 -7.73 -9.32 21.50
CA MET A 543 -7.07 -8.17 22.14
C MET A 543 -7.41 -8.07 23.63
N ARG A 544 -6.55 -7.39 24.38
CA ARG A 544 -6.79 -7.11 25.80
C ARG A 544 -7.64 -5.85 25.93
N PRO A 545 -8.41 -5.69 27.02
CA PRO A 545 -9.08 -4.42 27.31
C PRO A 545 -8.12 -3.22 27.39
N ALA A 546 -6.86 -3.46 27.79
CA ALA A 546 -5.81 -2.42 27.85
C ALA A 546 -5.40 -1.87 26.48
N ASP A 547 -5.72 -2.58 25.38
CA ASP A 547 -5.43 -2.16 24.02
C ASP A 547 -6.50 -1.21 23.46
N TRP A 548 -7.68 -1.14 24.09
CA TRP A 548 -8.80 -0.30 23.64
C TRP A 548 -8.44 1.19 23.45
N PRO A 549 -7.66 1.86 24.34
CA PRO A 549 -7.37 3.28 24.20
C PRO A 549 -6.64 3.65 22.91
N TRP A 550 -5.70 2.83 22.43
CA TRP A 550 -4.99 3.13 21.18
C TRP A 550 -5.92 2.93 19.97
N VAL A 551 -6.78 1.89 20.01
CA VAL A 551 -7.78 1.65 18.96
C VAL A 551 -8.76 2.82 18.88
N VAL A 552 -9.19 3.36 20.01
CA VAL A 552 -10.02 4.58 20.04
C VAL A 552 -9.27 5.76 19.46
N ALA A 553 -8.06 6.04 19.94
CA ALA A 553 -7.26 7.18 19.49
C ALA A 553 -7.01 7.15 17.97
N GLN A 554 -6.82 5.96 17.42
CA GLN A 554 -6.58 5.77 16.00
C GLN A 554 -7.89 5.77 15.20
N PHE A 555 -8.91 5.00 15.60
CA PHE A 555 -10.04 4.69 14.74
C PHE A 555 -11.38 5.40 15.03
N HIS A 556 -11.58 5.92 16.23
CA HIS A 556 -12.87 6.46 16.64
C HIS A 556 -13.20 7.80 15.95
N ASN A 557 -14.38 7.89 15.32
CA ASN A 557 -14.91 9.06 14.60
C ASN A 557 -13.97 9.62 13.53
N ARG A 558 -13.03 8.79 13.06
CA ARG A 558 -11.95 9.26 12.20
C ARG A 558 -12.03 8.73 10.80
N TRP A 559 -12.50 7.52 10.54
CA TRP A 559 -12.24 6.90 9.24
C TRP A 559 -13.50 6.56 8.47
N ILE A 560 -13.54 6.98 7.21
CA ILE A 560 -14.62 6.66 6.29
C ILE A 560 -14.49 5.21 5.86
N VAL A 561 -15.58 4.46 6.00
CA VAL A 561 -15.70 3.11 5.47
C VAL A 561 -16.04 3.19 3.99
N GLY A 562 -15.30 2.47 3.15
CA GLY A 562 -15.47 2.48 1.68
C GLY A 562 -16.76 1.84 1.15
N ALA A 563 -17.77 1.61 2.00
CA ALA A 563 -19.06 1.10 1.58
C ALA A 563 -19.91 2.26 1.02
N ASN A 564 -20.46 2.07 -0.19
CA ASN A 564 -21.27 3.07 -0.89
C ASN A 564 -22.78 2.79 -0.80
N SER A 565 -23.16 1.72 -0.10
CA SER A 565 -24.53 1.30 0.08
C SER A 565 -24.77 0.75 1.49
N LEU A 566 -26.01 0.86 1.94
CA LEU A 566 -26.54 0.29 3.16
C LEU A 566 -27.59 -0.75 2.79
N MET A 567 -27.49 -1.91 3.41
CA MET A 567 -28.54 -2.90 3.43
C MET A 567 -29.69 -2.40 4.31
N VAL A 568 -30.84 -2.28 3.69
CA VAL A 568 -32.11 -1.91 4.29
C VAL A 568 -33.00 -3.10 3.94
N ASP A 569 -33.27 -3.99 4.89
CA ASP A 569 -34.09 -5.21 4.68
C ASP A 569 -33.65 -6.18 3.61
N GLY A 570 -32.36 -6.48 3.61
CA GLY A 570 -31.84 -7.41 2.62
C GLY A 570 -31.77 -6.81 1.22
N VAL A 571 -32.05 -5.51 1.06
CA VAL A 571 -31.85 -4.78 -0.20
C VAL A 571 -30.76 -3.74 -0.02
N ALA A 572 -29.80 -3.71 -0.94
CA ALA A 572 -28.77 -2.70 -0.97
C ALA A 572 -29.35 -1.37 -1.48
N VAL A 573 -29.22 -0.32 -0.67
CA VAL A 573 -29.64 1.06 -0.95
C VAL A 573 -28.38 1.91 -1.02
N ALA A 574 -28.18 2.65 -2.11
CA ALA A 574 -27.05 3.58 -2.21
C ALA A 574 -27.15 4.67 -1.12
N LEU A 575 -26.01 5.07 -0.56
CA LEU A 575 -25.96 6.21 0.36
C LEU A 575 -26.43 7.49 -0.33
N ALA A 576 -27.19 8.32 0.39
CA ALA A 576 -27.56 9.64 -0.09
C ALA A 576 -26.34 10.58 -0.20
N ASP A 577 -26.46 11.66 -0.96
CA ASP A 577 -25.35 12.60 -1.20
C ASP A 577 -24.87 13.31 0.09
N ASP A 578 -25.75 13.37 1.09
CA ASP A 578 -25.52 13.90 2.43
C ASP A 578 -25.26 12.80 3.48
N GLU A 579 -25.12 11.54 3.08
CA GLU A 579 -24.81 10.42 3.98
C GLU A 579 -23.42 9.82 3.70
N ALA A 580 -22.72 9.44 4.77
CA ALA A 580 -21.44 8.75 4.73
C ALA A 580 -21.36 7.71 5.84
N LEU A 581 -20.38 6.81 5.78
CA LEU A 581 -20.17 5.79 6.81
C LEU A 581 -18.80 5.96 7.44
N ALA A 582 -18.71 5.95 8.76
CA ALA A 582 -17.44 6.04 9.46
C ALA A 582 -17.36 5.13 10.69
N LEU A 583 -16.13 4.83 11.09
CA LEU A 583 -15.83 3.98 12.24
C LEU A 583 -16.11 4.68 13.57
N TYR A 584 -16.67 3.92 14.51
CA TYR A 584 -16.97 4.33 15.87
C TYR A 584 -16.55 3.20 16.83
N VAL A 585 -15.64 3.48 17.76
CA VAL A 585 -15.11 2.49 18.70
C VAL A 585 -15.78 2.65 20.07
N THR A 586 -16.29 1.57 20.65
CA THR A 586 -16.96 1.55 21.98
C THR A 586 -16.24 0.66 22.98
N GLY A 587 -16.10 1.10 24.22
CA GLY A 587 -15.31 0.40 25.26
C GLY A 587 -16.03 -0.69 26.04
N SER A 588 -17.33 -0.92 25.81
CA SER A 588 -18.09 -1.95 26.52
C SER A 588 -18.96 -2.75 25.58
N SER A 589 -18.61 -4.02 25.39
CA SER A 589 -19.51 -4.99 24.75
C SER A 589 -20.43 -5.58 25.82
N GLN A 590 -21.75 -5.58 25.61
CA GLN A 590 -22.69 -6.32 26.49
C GLN A 590 -22.53 -7.85 26.37
N SER A 591 -21.55 -8.32 25.60
CA SER A 591 -21.46 -9.68 25.10
C SER A 591 -20.03 -10.20 25.08
N ARG A 592 -19.42 -10.62 26.19
CA ARG A 592 -18.17 -11.46 26.24
C ARG A 592 -16.93 -10.99 25.44
N TYR A 593 -16.95 -9.85 24.78
CA TYR A 593 -15.91 -9.30 23.90
C TYR A 593 -15.10 -8.21 24.64
N ALA A 594 -13.87 -7.96 24.19
CA ALA A 594 -13.01 -6.94 24.80
C ALA A 594 -13.57 -5.53 24.58
N PHE A 595 -13.98 -5.23 23.36
CA PHE A 595 -14.62 -3.99 22.93
C PHE A 595 -15.22 -4.19 21.54
N ASP A 596 -16.00 -3.20 21.06
CA ASP A 596 -16.67 -3.29 19.75
C ASP A 596 -16.26 -2.11 18.85
N VAL A 597 -16.06 -2.41 17.56
CA VAL A 597 -15.89 -1.42 16.49
C VAL A 597 -17.14 -1.41 15.64
N SER A 598 -17.87 -0.31 15.69
CA SER A 598 -19.10 -0.10 14.95
C SER A 598 -18.88 0.82 13.74
N VAL A 599 -19.77 0.73 12.77
CA VAL A 599 -19.85 1.65 11.62
C VAL A 599 -21.13 2.45 11.77
N HIS A 600 -21.06 3.77 11.75
CA HIS A 600 -22.22 4.65 11.90
C HIS A 600 -22.51 5.45 10.63
N VAL A 601 -23.78 5.82 10.43
CA VAL A 601 -24.15 6.82 9.42
C VAL A 601 -23.80 8.21 9.91
N TRP A 602 -23.06 8.93 9.09
CA TRP A 602 -22.78 10.35 9.24
C TRP A 602 -23.63 11.14 8.27
N ARG A 603 -24.07 12.32 8.70
CA ARG A 603 -24.86 13.23 7.88
C ARG A 603 -24.16 14.56 7.72
N ARG A 604 -24.20 15.09 6.51
CA ARG A 604 -23.70 16.43 6.21
C ARG A 604 -24.57 17.46 6.91
N MET A 605 -23.96 18.49 7.49
CA MET A 605 -24.70 19.58 8.11
C MET A 605 -25.45 20.41 7.05
N PRO A 606 -26.64 20.95 7.36
CA PRO A 606 -27.38 21.78 6.43
C PRO A 606 -26.56 23.00 5.97
N GLY A 607 -26.49 23.21 4.66
CA GLY A 607 -25.75 24.32 4.04
C GLY A 607 -24.27 24.05 3.74
N SER A 608 -23.74 22.90 4.14
CA SER A 608 -22.38 22.46 3.80
C SER A 608 -22.33 21.77 2.44
N GLU A 609 -21.30 22.05 1.64
CA GLU A 609 -21.06 21.39 0.33
C GLU A 609 -19.83 20.47 0.34
N SER A 610 -19.08 20.40 1.44
CA SER A 610 -17.87 19.58 1.51
C SER A 610 -18.13 18.08 1.36
N LEU A 611 -17.13 17.39 0.81
CA LEU A 611 -17.10 15.93 0.78
C LEU A 611 -16.91 15.35 2.19
N PRO A 612 -17.33 14.09 2.43
CA PRO A 612 -17.18 13.47 3.74
C PRO A 612 -15.72 13.29 4.15
N GLY A 613 -14.80 13.17 3.20
CA GLY A 613 -13.36 13.01 3.46
C GLY A 613 -12.54 14.23 3.09
N LEU A 614 -11.47 14.47 3.84
CA LEU A 614 -10.44 15.46 3.48
C LEU A 614 -9.71 14.97 2.22
N GLN A 615 -9.64 15.81 1.18
CA GLN A 615 -9.21 15.44 -0.19
C GLN A 615 -7.74 15.02 -0.34
N ASP A 616 -6.92 15.02 0.72
CA ASP A 616 -5.46 15.10 0.62
C ASP A 616 -4.65 13.98 1.32
N LEU A 617 -5.13 12.73 1.36
CA LEU A 617 -4.33 11.65 1.94
C LEU A 617 -4.09 10.49 0.96
N ALA A 618 -3.04 10.67 0.17
CA ALA A 618 -2.25 9.59 -0.43
C ALA A 618 -1.48 8.83 0.67
N GLY A 619 -2.19 8.11 1.54
CA GLY A 619 -1.55 7.34 2.60
C GLY A 619 -2.56 6.77 3.58
N GLU A 620 -2.60 5.44 3.64
CA GLU A 620 -3.27 4.61 4.66
C GLU A 620 -4.80 4.44 4.54
N GLY A 621 -5.21 3.23 4.11
CA GLY A 621 -6.39 2.48 4.57
C GLY A 621 -7.79 3.05 4.35
N PHE A 622 -8.08 4.17 4.98
CA PHE A 622 -9.37 4.84 5.08
C PHE A 622 -9.13 6.36 5.04
N PRO A 623 -9.93 7.20 4.37
CA PRO A 623 -9.77 8.65 4.46
C PRO A 623 -10.39 9.20 5.75
N PRO A 624 -9.81 10.26 6.36
CA PRO A 624 -10.37 10.81 7.58
C PRO A 624 -11.69 11.56 7.34
N MET A 625 -12.64 11.40 8.24
CA MET A 625 -13.95 12.03 8.22
C MET A 625 -13.84 13.53 8.53
N ASN A 626 -14.51 14.37 7.73
CA ASN A 626 -14.61 15.81 7.97
C ASN A 626 -15.64 16.11 9.06
N ALA A 627 -15.26 15.90 10.32
CA ALA A 627 -16.12 16.14 11.48
C ALA A 627 -16.50 17.63 11.69
N GLY A 628 -15.92 18.56 10.92
CA GLY A 628 -16.26 19.98 10.95
C GLY A 628 -17.53 20.33 10.17
N GLU A 629 -17.91 19.53 9.17
CA GLU A 629 -19.09 19.75 8.31
C GLU A 629 -20.04 18.54 8.24
N TRP A 630 -19.66 17.45 8.91
CA TRP A 630 -20.42 16.22 9.00
C TRP A 630 -20.56 15.80 10.46
N GLN A 631 -21.73 15.26 10.81
CA GLN A 631 -22.04 14.83 12.17
C GLN A 631 -22.45 13.36 12.20
N ASP A 632 -22.04 12.64 13.25
CA ASP A 632 -22.51 11.29 13.51
C ASP A 632 -24.00 11.31 13.86
N SER A 633 -24.81 10.50 13.16
CA SER A 633 -26.23 10.34 13.50
C SER A 633 -26.47 9.32 14.61
N TYR A 634 -25.41 8.61 15.03
CA TYR A 634 -25.43 7.46 15.94
C TYR A 634 -26.28 6.28 15.42
N LEU A 635 -26.60 6.27 14.13
CA LEU A 635 -27.27 5.15 13.47
C LEU A 635 -26.23 4.09 13.10
N THR A 636 -26.15 3.06 13.93
CA THR A 636 -25.24 1.94 13.70
C THR A 636 -25.65 1.11 12.48
N CYS A 637 -24.67 0.75 11.65
CA CYS A 637 -24.82 -0.03 10.42
C CYS A 637 -24.12 -1.38 10.48
N ALA A 638 -23.08 -1.48 11.29
CA ALA A 638 -22.41 -2.73 11.59
C ALA A 638 -21.81 -2.63 12.99
N VAL A 639 -21.69 -3.76 13.66
CA VAL A 639 -20.97 -3.90 14.93
C VAL A 639 -20.03 -5.07 14.76
N LEU A 640 -18.73 -4.81 14.81
CA LEU A 640 -17.68 -5.81 14.73
C LEU A 640 -17.09 -6.02 16.12
N HIS A 641 -17.12 -7.27 16.55
CA HIS A 641 -16.75 -7.66 17.89
C HIS A 641 -15.26 -8.03 17.98
N VAL A 642 -14.55 -7.54 19.00
CA VAL A 642 -13.14 -7.89 19.23
C VAL A 642 -13.04 -8.96 20.33
N PRO A 643 -12.58 -10.18 20.03
CA PRO A 643 -12.42 -11.24 21.04
C PRO A 643 -11.47 -10.82 22.16
N PRO A 644 -11.73 -11.20 23.42
CA PRO A 644 -10.76 -11.02 24.49
C PRO A 644 -9.58 -11.96 24.26
N LEU A 645 -8.37 -11.45 24.43
CA LEU A 645 -7.17 -12.25 24.55
C LEU A 645 -7.17 -12.91 25.94
N THR A 646 -7.45 -14.21 26.00
CA THR A 646 -7.42 -15.03 27.22
C THR A 646 -6.02 -15.35 27.67
#